data_AF-A0A845CW48-F1
#
_entry.id   AF-A0A845CW48-F1
#
_cell.length_a   1.000
_cell.length_b   1.000
_cell.length_c   1.000
_cell.angle_alpha   90.00
_cell.angle_beta   90.00
_cell.angle_gamma   90.00
#
_symmetry.space_group_name_H-M   'P 1'
#
loop_
_entity.id
_entity.type
_entity.pdbx_description
1 polymer ?
#
loop_
_entity_poly.entity_id
_entity_poly.type
_entity_poly.pdbx_seq_one_letter_code
_entity_poly.pdbx_strand_id
1 'polypeptide(L)'
;MSSERPELISNIGILWSERTRRANAKEAQRAGAVYTFEDAWGREKSWLKGQYAYLAPSTVSACLNRFNLKHSFVGDEGLADHLAEVSLLFLPSAHHLTSAAIGAIRSWLDRDDTFLCVTGPTNLPPELLGLRSLELGQTEGYTAWQWRSDSLFGDTAKWEEWYISGFKGFATCIAEPETGATVLADLLEIGGDLSGPETATRQRVGAGIVQAEKSLFVANALFEYMGGVWQAHLNAEEVRRWFNPFNWAETLLYQLRGVLWACGQEGHWGTRLRTFGSYDGVMNIRHDPDKSLDMTMLRYQGEHLIPATHTLLDANISPEATTTEMDQEWVREISKFPFIEIGLHNDAIQESPPKWMMGANLARHVTESEKNLGVRLYTGGRHGGYSVYPEMIDAMDYLYQNVPHFLGLGTFHFHLMAEYGDRTPDPEKGDMVVTYQTLTSPTIASPGFWFPFHGVVSTTEECRQLRGWDMTHEYDPPPDVIDAVYDRPNSKDEDPDTALKDGVYQLQYHPLFTVDPSYNNGRGTFDWMCYGIRRAERLNLWQATQRATYQRVQDYEDILYRVTDEGRAIHAHNPTGRTIEELMVETSVLVGAPEQEGPDALGAGAVAEDVETAQEVEYSSLRLEEGQGSESETRYLAHIVKNRFFTLPRLEPGAACTIRLEGGGPQHPFVAQANSKSMRFVDVSFAPESGELTIRAYVIRYHGLVVQGYAPGDRVHVEVDGVERQPLESEDGRLIVYLQGPENHFAESTIVLRKL
;
A
#
# COMPACT_ATOMS: atom_id res chain seq x y z
N MET A 1 10.66 29.78 23.91
CA MET A 1 11.32 28.59 24.45
C MET A 1 11.36 27.58 23.32
N SER A 2 12.53 27.43 22.70
CA SER A 2 12.74 26.43 21.64
C SER A 2 12.80 25.06 22.32
N SER A 3 11.81 24.22 22.02
CA SER A 3 11.94 22.76 22.16
C SER A 3 11.85 22.20 20.75
N GLU A 4 12.94 22.34 19.98
CA GLU A 4 13.13 21.50 18.80
C GLU A 4 13.16 20.06 19.31
N ARG A 5 12.00 19.40 19.24
CA ARG A 5 11.89 17.96 19.47
C ARG A 5 12.52 17.30 18.25
N PRO A 6 13.40 16.30 18.41
CA PRO A 6 14.07 15.70 17.27
C PRO A 6 13.03 15.14 16.30
N GLU A 7 13.12 15.52 15.03
CA GLU A 7 12.39 14.85 13.95
C GLU A 7 12.87 13.38 13.93
N LEU A 8 11.94 12.45 14.15
CA LEU A 8 12.26 11.03 14.09
C LEU A 8 12.39 10.61 12.62
N ILE A 9 13.62 10.42 12.17
CA ILE A 9 13.96 9.96 10.81
C ILE A 9 13.95 8.43 10.78
N SER A 10 13.36 7.85 9.73
CA SER A 10 13.38 6.40 9.49
C SER A 10 14.77 5.93 9.09
N ASN A 11 15.09 4.65 9.30
CA ASN A 11 16.38 4.09 8.89
C ASN A 11 16.59 4.07 7.36
N ILE A 12 15.51 4.27 6.58
CA ILE A 12 15.54 4.32 5.11
C ILE A 12 15.25 5.75 4.64
N GLY A 13 16.14 6.30 3.83
CA GLY A 13 16.00 7.62 3.21
C GLY A 13 15.70 7.53 1.71
N ILE A 14 14.87 8.45 1.20
CA ILE A 14 14.67 8.69 -0.24
C ILE A 14 15.18 10.09 -0.56
N LEU A 15 16.22 10.21 -1.39
CA LEU A 15 16.75 11.50 -1.77
C LEU A 15 15.82 12.23 -2.74
N TRP A 16 15.42 13.45 -2.37
CA TRP A 16 14.75 14.42 -3.23
C TRP A 16 15.71 15.55 -3.62
N SER A 17 15.89 15.78 -4.92
CA SER A 17 16.76 16.86 -5.43
C SER A 17 15.98 17.92 -6.19
N GLU A 18 15.82 19.09 -5.57
CA GLU A 18 15.19 20.25 -6.23
C GLU A 18 16.00 20.73 -7.44
N ARG A 19 17.33 20.54 -7.41
CA ARG A 19 18.19 20.86 -8.57
C ARG A 19 17.94 19.94 -9.75
N THR A 20 17.76 18.65 -9.50
CA THR A 20 17.38 17.68 -10.53
C THR A 20 16.03 18.04 -11.12
N ARG A 21 15.01 18.29 -10.29
CA ARG A 21 13.69 18.72 -10.75
C ARG A 21 13.77 19.97 -11.64
N ARG A 22 14.51 21.00 -11.22
CA ARG A 22 14.70 22.25 -12.00
C ARG A 22 15.40 22.02 -13.33
N ALA A 23 16.36 21.11 -13.38
CA ALA A 23 17.08 20.79 -14.60
C ALA A 23 16.16 20.06 -15.59
N ASN A 24 15.42 19.06 -15.11
CA ASN A 24 14.42 18.33 -15.90
C ASN A 24 13.38 19.28 -16.47
N ALA A 25 12.87 20.21 -15.69
CA ALA A 25 11.91 21.21 -16.16
C ALA A 25 12.46 22.07 -17.33
N LYS A 26 13.74 22.50 -17.23
CA LYS A 26 14.40 23.26 -18.31
C LYS A 26 14.64 22.41 -19.55
N GLU A 27 14.99 21.14 -19.36
CA GLU A 27 15.20 20.22 -20.47
C GLU A 27 13.90 19.87 -21.18
N ALA A 28 12.83 19.61 -20.42
CA ALA A 28 11.49 19.41 -20.96
C ALA A 28 11.05 20.58 -21.84
N GLN A 29 11.26 21.82 -21.39
CA GLN A 29 10.96 23.02 -22.19
C GLN A 29 11.76 23.06 -23.50
N ARG A 30 13.05 22.72 -23.47
CA ARG A 30 13.90 22.66 -24.68
C ARG A 30 13.47 21.55 -25.64
N ALA A 31 13.05 20.43 -25.10
CA ALA A 31 12.60 19.26 -25.85
C ALA A 31 11.15 19.37 -26.34
N GLY A 32 10.41 20.43 -25.95
CA GLY A 32 8.97 20.53 -26.23
C GLY A 32 8.12 19.50 -25.48
N ALA A 33 8.67 18.88 -24.43
CA ALA A 33 8.02 17.86 -23.61
C ALA A 33 7.20 18.48 -22.47
N VAL A 34 6.51 19.59 -22.77
CA VAL A 34 5.63 20.31 -21.84
C VAL A 34 4.22 20.43 -22.40
N TYR A 35 3.23 20.37 -21.54
CA TYR A 35 1.82 20.61 -21.91
C TYR A 35 1.27 21.74 -21.05
N THR A 36 0.73 22.75 -21.72
CA THR A 36 0.22 23.96 -21.06
C THR A 36 -1.29 24.02 -21.18
N PHE A 37 -1.97 24.19 -20.05
CA PHE A 37 -3.40 24.46 -19.99
C PHE A 37 -3.73 25.36 -18.79
N GLU A 38 -4.95 25.89 -18.78
CA GLU A 38 -5.48 26.63 -17.63
C GLU A 38 -5.95 25.63 -16.56
N ASP A 39 -5.31 25.68 -15.40
CA ASP A 39 -5.55 24.81 -14.25
C ASP A 39 -6.89 25.08 -13.55
N ALA A 40 -7.23 24.27 -12.55
CA ALA A 40 -8.45 24.38 -11.77
C ALA A 40 -8.61 25.73 -11.02
N TRP A 41 -7.53 26.50 -10.88
CA TRP A 41 -7.50 27.84 -10.27
C TRP A 41 -7.53 28.97 -11.30
N GLY A 42 -7.70 28.66 -12.59
CA GLY A 42 -7.69 29.67 -13.66
C GLY A 42 -6.29 30.19 -13.99
N ARG A 43 -5.24 29.41 -13.70
CA ARG A 43 -3.83 29.78 -13.93
C ARG A 43 -3.25 28.93 -15.03
N GLU A 44 -2.49 29.54 -15.92
CA GLU A 44 -1.72 28.78 -16.90
C GLU A 44 -0.61 27.99 -16.20
N LYS A 45 -0.64 26.65 -16.33
CA LYS A 45 0.40 25.75 -15.81
C LYS A 45 1.00 24.91 -16.92
N SER A 46 2.32 24.76 -16.89
CA SER A 46 3.07 23.87 -17.80
C SER A 46 3.48 22.59 -17.10
N TRP A 47 2.85 21.49 -17.46
CA TRP A 47 3.14 20.16 -16.97
C TRP A 47 4.33 19.53 -17.70
N LEU A 48 4.99 18.57 -17.06
CA LEU A 48 6.15 17.86 -17.60
C LEU A 48 5.75 16.45 -18.09
N LYS A 49 6.29 16.04 -19.26
CA LYS A 49 6.04 14.72 -19.86
C LYS A 49 7.18 13.72 -19.61
N GLY A 50 6.80 12.45 -19.42
CA GLY A 50 7.72 11.31 -19.46
C GLY A 50 8.85 11.42 -18.44
N GLN A 51 10.08 11.09 -18.86
CA GLN A 51 11.25 11.05 -17.98
C GLN A 51 11.59 12.37 -17.26
N TYR A 52 11.05 13.50 -17.73
CA TYR A 52 11.31 14.80 -17.12
C TYR A 52 10.39 15.11 -15.93
N ALA A 53 9.33 14.31 -15.73
CA ALA A 53 8.37 14.54 -14.65
C ALA A 53 8.98 14.33 -13.26
N TYR A 54 10.08 13.58 -13.16
CA TYR A 54 10.79 13.30 -11.92
C TYR A 54 9.88 12.64 -10.87
N LEU A 55 9.11 11.64 -11.32
CA LEU A 55 8.22 10.83 -10.51
C LEU A 55 8.99 9.83 -9.62
N ALA A 56 10.22 9.48 -10.00
CA ALA A 56 10.99 8.40 -9.41
C ALA A 56 11.05 8.40 -7.86
N PRO A 57 11.27 9.54 -7.16
CA PRO A 57 11.24 9.56 -5.69
C PRO A 57 9.88 9.16 -5.09
N SER A 58 8.78 9.61 -5.67
CA SER A 58 7.43 9.26 -5.21
C SER A 58 7.09 7.79 -5.51
N THR A 59 7.58 7.28 -6.64
CA THR A 59 7.47 5.85 -6.97
C THR A 59 8.23 4.98 -5.96
N VAL A 60 9.46 5.36 -5.57
CA VAL A 60 10.19 4.63 -4.51
C VAL A 60 9.39 4.59 -3.22
N SER A 61 8.78 5.71 -2.81
CA SER A 61 7.91 5.77 -1.63
C SER A 61 6.75 4.77 -1.72
N ALA A 62 6.03 4.74 -2.84
CA ALA A 62 4.97 3.76 -3.06
C ALA A 62 5.47 2.30 -3.06
N CYS A 63 6.65 2.02 -3.62
CA CYS A 63 7.28 0.69 -3.56
C CYS A 63 7.63 0.28 -2.12
N LEU A 64 8.21 1.18 -1.34
CA LEU A 64 8.55 0.91 0.06
C LEU A 64 7.30 0.73 0.93
N ASN A 65 6.24 1.50 0.68
CA ASN A 65 4.94 1.29 1.29
C ASN A 65 4.36 -0.10 0.96
N ARG A 66 4.46 -0.55 -0.29
CA ARG A 66 4.09 -1.92 -0.71
C ARG A 66 4.89 -3.00 0.02
N PHE A 67 6.12 -2.71 0.47
CA PHE A 67 6.94 -3.62 1.28
C PHE A 67 6.72 -3.48 2.80
N ASN A 68 5.88 -2.55 3.25
CA ASN A 68 5.74 -2.15 4.65
C ASN A 68 7.08 -1.68 5.25
N LEU A 69 7.86 -0.91 4.49
CA LEU A 69 9.10 -0.31 4.94
C LEU A 69 8.93 1.19 5.16
N LYS A 70 8.98 1.61 6.42
CA LYS A 70 8.94 3.03 6.81
C LYS A 70 10.20 3.75 6.35
N HIS A 71 10.00 4.93 5.80
CA HIS A 71 11.03 5.71 5.14
C HIS A 71 10.80 7.20 5.33
N SER A 72 11.82 7.99 5.02
CA SER A 72 11.79 9.46 5.09
C SER A 72 12.33 10.06 3.79
N PHE A 73 11.67 11.10 3.28
CA PHE A 73 12.26 11.93 2.23
C PHE A 73 13.37 12.78 2.84
N VAL A 74 14.52 12.84 2.17
CA VAL A 74 15.67 13.67 2.58
C VAL A 74 16.05 14.62 1.45
N GLY A 75 16.22 15.90 1.78
CA GLY A 75 16.61 16.92 0.81
C GLY A 75 18.11 16.86 0.50
N ASP A 76 18.51 17.30 -0.71
CA ASP A 76 19.92 17.42 -1.08
C ASP A 76 20.63 18.65 -0.47
N GLU A 77 19.88 19.62 0.04
CA GLU A 77 20.37 20.71 0.90
C GLU A 77 20.43 20.25 2.36
N GLY A 78 21.57 20.44 3.04
CA GLY A 78 21.74 19.98 4.43
C GLY A 78 21.84 18.46 4.59
N LEU A 79 22.02 17.70 3.49
CA LEU A 79 21.96 16.24 3.47
C LEU A 79 22.77 15.52 4.56
N ALA A 80 23.94 16.05 4.95
CA ALA A 80 24.78 15.44 5.98
C ALA A 80 24.05 15.24 7.33
N ASP A 81 23.20 16.19 7.73
CA ASP A 81 22.48 16.11 9.00
C ASP A 81 21.38 15.04 8.96
N HIS A 82 20.72 14.89 7.80
CA HIS A 82 19.70 13.87 7.58
C HIS A 82 20.27 12.45 7.53
N LEU A 83 21.49 12.28 7.02
CA LEU A 83 22.13 10.97 6.86
C LEU A 83 22.64 10.35 8.18
N ALA A 84 22.64 11.10 9.29
CA ALA A 84 23.10 10.58 10.57
C ALA A 84 22.34 9.31 10.99
N GLU A 85 21.04 9.25 10.71
CA GLU A 85 20.14 8.20 11.19
C GLU A 85 19.71 7.21 10.10
N VAL A 86 20.19 7.40 8.86
CA VAL A 86 19.86 6.58 7.69
C VAL A 86 20.92 5.49 7.50
N SER A 87 20.48 4.24 7.35
CA SER A 87 21.32 3.08 7.00
C SER A 87 21.14 2.65 5.54
N LEU A 88 20.00 2.95 4.91
CA LEU A 88 19.74 2.66 3.50
C LEU A 88 19.24 3.93 2.78
N LEU A 89 19.98 4.38 1.77
CA LEU A 89 19.61 5.57 0.99
C LEU A 89 19.23 5.19 -0.44
N PHE A 90 18.02 5.54 -0.87
CA PHE A 90 17.60 5.49 -2.26
C PHE A 90 17.90 6.81 -2.96
N LEU A 91 18.54 6.74 -4.13
CA LEU A 91 18.86 7.87 -5.00
C LEU A 91 18.25 7.62 -6.40
N PRO A 92 16.94 7.89 -6.55
CA PRO A 92 16.25 7.60 -7.80
C PRO A 92 16.37 8.75 -8.80
N SER A 93 17.14 8.53 -9.87
CA SER A 93 17.29 9.43 -11.03
C SER A 93 17.76 10.87 -10.68
N ALA A 94 18.52 11.03 -9.59
CA ALA A 94 19.07 12.32 -9.17
C ALA A 94 20.45 12.59 -9.81
N HIS A 95 20.48 13.49 -10.79
CA HIS A 95 21.66 13.75 -11.64
C HIS A 95 22.15 15.21 -11.65
N HIS A 96 21.60 16.07 -10.78
CA HIS A 96 22.10 17.43 -10.57
C HIS A 96 22.48 17.72 -9.11
N LEU A 97 23.05 16.72 -8.43
CA LEU A 97 23.50 16.85 -7.05
C LEU A 97 24.65 17.84 -6.91
N THR A 98 24.70 18.51 -5.77
CA THR A 98 25.76 19.47 -5.43
C THR A 98 27.03 18.73 -5.00
N SER A 99 28.19 19.37 -5.14
CA SER A 99 29.44 18.80 -4.61
C SER A 99 29.38 18.55 -3.08
N ALA A 100 28.61 19.36 -2.34
CA ALA A 100 28.40 19.16 -0.91
C ALA A 100 27.55 17.93 -0.61
N ALA A 101 26.49 17.69 -1.38
CA ALA A 101 25.64 16.50 -1.26
C ALA A 101 26.42 15.23 -1.62
N ILE A 102 27.21 15.27 -2.71
CA ILE A 102 28.11 14.17 -3.10
C ILE A 102 29.15 13.90 -2.00
N GLY A 103 29.71 14.96 -1.42
CA GLY A 103 30.64 14.85 -0.28
C GLY A 103 29.99 14.22 0.95
N ALA A 104 28.76 14.59 1.28
CA ALA A 104 28.00 14.02 2.39
C ALA A 104 27.73 12.52 2.19
N ILE A 105 27.30 12.12 0.98
CA ILE A 105 27.10 10.69 0.64
C ILE A 105 28.40 9.92 0.77
N ARG A 106 29.52 10.48 0.29
CA ARG A 106 30.84 9.83 0.41
C ARG A 106 31.23 9.61 1.87
N SER A 107 31.12 10.63 2.72
CA SER A 107 31.44 10.51 4.15
C SER A 107 30.48 9.59 4.90
N TRP A 108 29.21 9.53 4.49
CA TRP A 108 28.23 8.60 5.04
C TRP A 108 28.59 7.14 4.71
N LEU A 109 29.00 6.86 3.46
CA LEU A 109 29.45 5.54 3.03
C LEU A 109 30.72 5.03 3.74
N ASP A 110 31.47 5.88 4.45
CA ASP A 110 32.62 5.44 5.25
C ASP A 110 32.18 4.65 6.51
N ARG A 111 30.88 4.70 6.88
CA ARG A 111 30.30 3.93 7.99
C ARG A 111 30.04 2.48 7.62
N ASP A 112 30.07 1.58 8.59
CA ASP A 112 29.91 0.14 8.35
C ASP A 112 28.45 -0.28 8.08
N ASP A 113 27.49 0.50 8.57
CA ASP A 113 26.06 0.18 8.59
C ASP A 113 25.25 0.87 7.46
N THR A 114 25.92 1.29 6.39
CA THR A 114 25.30 2.12 5.34
C THR A 114 25.34 1.48 3.96
N PHE A 115 24.23 1.60 3.22
CA PHE A 115 24.10 1.04 1.88
C PHE A 115 23.37 1.99 0.92
N LEU A 116 23.95 2.24 -0.26
CA LEU A 116 23.42 3.16 -1.26
C LEU A 116 22.71 2.41 -2.40
N CYS A 117 21.44 2.69 -2.66
CA CYS A 117 20.70 2.19 -3.81
C CYS A 117 20.47 3.32 -4.84
N VAL A 118 21.09 3.23 -6.01
CA VAL A 118 21.01 4.23 -7.08
C VAL A 118 20.32 3.64 -8.30
N THR A 119 19.34 4.36 -8.85
CA THR A 119 18.63 3.91 -10.06
C THR A 119 18.53 5.02 -11.10
N GLY A 120 18.81 4.71 -12.37
CA GLY A 120 18.70 5.65 -13.48
C GLY A 120 19.80 6.72 -13.48
N PRO A 121 19.59 7.83 -14.21
CA PRO A 121 20.59 8.88 -14.38
C PRO A 121 21.08 9.46 -13.04
N THR A 122 22.40 9.57 -12.88
CA THR A 122 23.03 10.22 -11.73
C THR A 122 24.32 10.94 -12.12
N ASN A 123 24.72 11.91 -11.30
CA ASN A 123 26.03 12.56 -11.38
C ASN A 123 26.96 12.17 -10.22
N LEU A 124 26.65 11.08 -9.52
CA LEU A 124 27.59 10.49 -8.57
C LEU A 124 28.85 9.98 -9.31
N PRO A 125 30.04 10.13 -8.70
CA PRO A 125 31.25 9.54 -9.22
C PRO A 125 31.13 8.01 -9.39
N PRO A 126 31.56 7.43 -10.53
CA PRO A 126 31.40 6.00 -10.81
C PRO A 126 31.96 5.07 -9.71
N GLU A 127 33.06 5.47 -9.08
CA GLU A 127 33.72 4.67 -8.04
C GLU A 127 32.85 4.49 -6.78
N LEU A 128 31.91 5.39 -6.51
CA LEU A 128 30.95 5.23 -5.40
C LEU A 128 29.88 4.18 -5.67
N LEU A 129 29.76 3.74 -6.94
CA LEU A 129 28.74 2.83 -7.43
C LEU A 129 29.34 1.46 -7.81
N GLY A 130 30.64 1.25 -7.55
CA GLY A 130 31.39 0.07 -8.01
C GLY A 130 31.58 0.03 -9.53
N LEU A 131 31.67 1.21 -10.17
CA LEU A 131 31.79 1.35 -11.62
C LEU A 131 33.13 1.96 -12.01
N ARG A 132 33.68 1.49 -13.13
CA ARG A 132 34.84 2.09 -13.79
C ARG A 132 34.45 3.35 -14.56
N SER A 133 33.31 3.31 -15.23
CA SER A 133 32.78 4.42 -16.01
C SER A 133 31.26 4.38 -16.04
N LEU A 134 30.68 5.56 -16.21
CA LEU A 134 29.24 5.78 -16.28
C LEU A 134 28.99 6.88 -17.31
N GLU A 135 28.26 6.54 -18.36
CA GLU A 135 27.85 7.49 -19.40
C GLU A 135 26.33 7.50 -19.52
N LEU A 136 25.75 8.66 -19.85
CA LEU A 136 24.33 8.75 -20.16
C LEU A 136 24.14 8.46 -21.65
N GLY A 137 23.32 7.46 -21.96
CA GLY A 137 22.89 7.10 -23.30
C GLY A 137 21.39 7.28 -23.47
N GLN A 138 20.94 7.10 -24.72
CA GLN A 138 19.52 7.08 -25.06
C GLN A 138 19.26 5.84 -25.93
N THR A 139 18.23 5.06 -25.58
CA THR A 139 17.75 3.95 -26.40
C THR A 139 16.55 4.39 -27.23
N GLU A 140 16.37 3.81 -28.42
CA GLU A 140 15.14 4.00 -29.21
C GLU A 140 14.03 3.06 -28.71
N GLY A 141 14.42 1.84 -28.34
CA GLY A 141 13.52 0.80 -27.80
C GLY A 141 13.37 0.83 -26.28
N TYR A 142 12.52 -0.06 -25.76
CA TYR A 142 12.37 -0.32 -24.33
C TYR A 142 13.68 -0.84 -23.74
N THR A 143 13.85 -0.71 -22.43
CA THR A 143 14.96 -1.36 -21.73
C THR A 143 14.49 -2.50 -20.86
N ALA A 144 15.30 -3.56 -20.79
CA ALA A 144 15.02 -4.76 -20.01
C ALA A 144 16.26 -5.22 -19.24
N TRP A 145 16.02 -5.88 -18.11
CA TRP A 145 17.04 -6.66 -17.42
C TRP A 145 17.09 -8.05 -17.99
N GLN A 146 18.28 -8.59 -18.23
CA GLN A 146 18.50 -10.00 -18.47
C GLN A 146 19.33 -10.57 -17.33
N TRP A 147 18.77 -11.49 -16.55
CA TRP A 147 19.50 -12.10 -15.45
C TRP A 147 20.67 -12.90 -15.99
N ARG A 148 21.84 -12.74 -15.35
CA ARG A 148 22.98 -13.56 -15.74
C ARG A 148 22.83 -14.97 -15.18
N SER A 149 23.24 -15.96 -15.96
CA SER A 149 23.18 -17.37 -15.57
C SER A 149 24.08 -17.71 -14.37
N ASP A 150 25.11 -16.90 -14.12
CA ASP A 150 26.00 -17.00 -12.95
C ASP A 150 25.54 -16.14 -11.76
N SER A 151 24.40 -15.45 -11.87
CA SER A 151 23.78 -14.74 -10.75
C SER A 151 22.81 -15.63 -9.98
N LEU A 152 22.45 -15.22 -8.76
CA LEU A 152 21.40 -15.87 -7.95
C LEU A 152 20.01 -15.82 -8.60
N PHE A 153 19.84 -15.00 -9.65
CA PHE A 153 18.59 -14.83 -10.40
C PHE A 153 18.61 -15.59 -11.74
N GLY A 154 19.66 -16.37 -12.02
CA GLY A 154 19.79 -17.16 -13.26
C GLY A 154 18.88 -18.39 -13.35
N ASP A 155 18.16 -18.74 -12.29
CA ASP A 155 17.21 -19.86 -12.26
C ASP A 155 15.92 -19.49 -13.01
N THR A 156 15.81 -19.94 -14.27
CA THR A 156 14.68 -19.64 -15.14
C THR A 156 13.38 -20.37 -14.76
N ALA A 157 13.43 -21.29 -13.78
CA ALA A 157 12.22 -21.86 -13.19
C ALA A 157 11.58 -20.91 -12.17
N LYS A 158 12.36 -19.98 -11.60
CA LYS A 158 11.87 -18.98 -10.62
C LYS A 158 11.73 -17.59 -11.21
N TRP A 159 12.67 -17.20 -12.07
CA TRP A 159 12.80 -15.86 -12.61
C TRP A 159 12.53 -15.82 -14.11
N GLU A 160 11.96 -14.71 -14.58
CA GLU A 160 11.93 -14.44 -16.01
C GLU A 160 13.35 -14.25 -16.54
N GLU A 161 13.74 -14.95 -17.61
CA GLU A 161 15.10 -14.83 -18.19
C GLU A 161 15.48 -13.36 -18.43
N TRP A 162 14.51 -12.57 -18.87
CA TRP A 162 14.61 -11.13 -18.99
C TRP A 162 13.26 -10.47 -18.73
N TYR A 163 13.27 -9.19 -18.38
CA TYR A 163 12.07 -8.45 -17.98
C TYR A 163 12.15 -6.96 -18.36
N ILE A 164 11.08 -6.40 -18.96
CA ILE A 164 11.01 -4.97 -19.31
C ILE A 164 11.02 -4.12 -18.05
N SER A 165 12.07 -3.33 -17.88
CA SER A 165 12.35 -2.56 -16.67
C SER A 165 12.43 -1.05 -16.92
N GLY A 166 12.41 -0.58 -18.17
CA GLY A 166 12.36 0.83 -18.49
C GLY A 166 11.65 1.14 -19.80
N PHE A 167 11.20 2.38 -19.95
CA PHE A 167 10.40 2.83 -21.09
C PHE A 167 11.24 3.09 -22.35
N LYS A 168 10.61 2.95 -23.52
CA LYS A 168 11.25 3.28 -24.79
C LYS A 168 11.59 4.77 -24.90
N GLY A 169 12.75 5.10 -25.45
CA GLY A 169 13.18 6.50 -25.62
C GLY A 169 13.72 7.18 -24.36
N PHE A 170 13.64 6.53 -23.19
CA PHE A 170 14.16 7.09 -21.94
C PHE A 170 15.69 7.06 -21.93
N ALA A 171 16.27 8.05 -21.25
CA ALA A 171 17.69 8.07 -20.96
C ALA A 171 18.04 6.89 -20.04
N THR A 172 19.14 6.23 -20.38
CA THR A 172 19.65 5.09 -19.62
C THR A 172 21.14 5.28 -19.36
N CYS A 173 21.63 4.68 -18.30
CA CYS A 173 23.06 4.68 -18.04
C CYS A 173 23.74 3.53 -18.79
N ILE A 174 24.86 3.82 -19.43
CA ILE A 174 25.79 2.84 -19.96
C ILE A 174 26.90 2.70 -18.93
N ALA A 175 26.82 1.62 -18.14
CA ALA A 175 27.72 1.38 -17.02
C ALA A 175 28.75 0.30 -17.35
N GLU A 176 30.00 0.58 -16.99
CA GLU A 176 31.08 -0.42 -16.98
C GLU A 176 31.45 -0.74 -15.53
N PRO A 177 31.28 -2.00 -15.08
CA PRO A 177 31.58 -2.37 -13.70
C PRO A 177 33.09 -2.32 -13.41
N GLU A 178 33.44 -1.97 -12.17
CA GLU A 178 34.81 -2.06 -11.67
C GLU A 178 35.21 -3.54 -11.40
N THR A 179 36.52 -3.80 -11.29
CA THR A 179 37.00 -5.12 -10.88
C THR A 179 36.56 -5.43 -9.45
N GLY A 180 35.82 -6.53 -9.28
CA GLY A 180 35.30 -6.96 -7.98
C GLY A 180 33.82 -6.64 -7.76
N ALA A 181 33.22 -5.79 -8.59
CA ALA A 181 31.76 -5.61 -8.60
C ALA A 181 31.07 -6.84 -9.23
N THR A 182 29.90 -7.18 -8.71
CA THR A 182 29.06 -8.27 -9.21
C THR A 182 27.99 -7.70 -10.13
N VAL A 183 27.93 -8.18 -11.38
CA VAL A 183 26.82 -7.85 -12.28
C VAL A 183 25.73 -8.90 -12.08
N LEU A 184 24.54 -8.48 -11.65
CA LEU A 184 23.39 -9.38 -11.44
C LEU A 184 22.59 -9.55 -12.73
N ALA A 185 22.44 -8.47 -13.50
CA ALA A 185 21.74 -8.46 -14.78
C ALA A 185 22.46 -7.60 -15.82
N ASP A 186 22.38 -8.00 -17.08
CA ASP A 186 22.70 -7.16 -18.23
C ASP A 186 21.52 -6.25 -18.59
N LEU A 187 21.82 -5.08 -19.17
CA LEU A 187 20.82 -4.18 -19.73
C LEU A 187 20.66 -4.49 -21.22
N LEU A 188 19.43 -4.75 -21.64
CA LEU A 188 19.05 -4.93 -23.04
C LEU A 188 18.22 -3.74 -23.53
N GLU A 189 18.38 -3.41 -24.80
CA GLU A 189 17.44 -2.62 -25.59
C GLU A 189 16.54 -3.57 -26.37
N ILE A 190 15.24 -3.31 -26.33
CA ILE A 190 14.17 -4.14 -26.90
C ILE A 190 13.39 -3.32 -27.92
N GLY A 191 13.33 -3.82 -29.16
CA GLY A 191 12.69 -3.12 -30.29
C GLY A 191 12.22 -4.09 -31.38
N GLY A 192 12.09 -3.60 -32.60
CA GLY A 192 11.67 -4.41 -33.74
C GLY A 192 10.17 -4.74 -33.71
N ASP A 193 9.82 -6.00 -33.93
CA ASP A 193 8.44 -6.49 -33.85
C ASP A 193 8.06 -6.73 -32.38
N LEU A 194 7.19 -5.86 -31.84
CA LEU A 194 6.74 -5.91 -30.45
C LEU A 194 5.43 -6.72 -30.27
N SER A 195 5.10 -7.62 -31.20
CA SER A 195 3.92 -8.49 -31.06
C SER A 195 4.04 -9.50 -29.92
N GLY A 196 5.26 -9.89 -29.54
CA GLY A 196 5.53 -10.82 -28.46
C GLY A 196 6.99 -10.81 -28.01
N PRO A 197 7.29 -11.37 -26.82
CA PRO A 197 8.66 -11.42 -26.32
C PRO A 197 9.61 -12.20 -27.25
N GLU A 198 9.11 -13.20 -27.97
CA GLU A 198 9.87 -14.06 -28.89
C GLU A 198 10.18 -13.41 -30.26
N THR A 199 9.39 -12.42 -30.69
CA THR A 199 9.58 -11.71 -31.97
C THR A 199 10.40 -10.42 -31.80
N ALA A 200 10.46 -9.88 -30.59
CA ALA A 200 11.21 -8.67 -30.28
C ALA A 200 12.72 -8.84 -30.47
N THR A 201 13.36 -7.85 -31.09
CA THR A 201 14.82 -7.81 -31.22
C THR A 201 15.43 -7.35 -29.90
N ARG A 202 16.52 -8.00 -29.49
CA ARG A 202 17.19 -7.73 -28.21
C ARG A 202 18.67 -7.42 -28.47
N GLN A 203 19.13 -6.27 -27.99
CA GLN A 203 20.52 -5.86 -28.11
C GLN A 203 21.08 -5.52 -26.74
N ARG A 204 22.25 -6.06 -26.39
CA ARG A 204 22.91 -5.71 -25.14
C ARG A 204 23.44 -4.27 -25.19
N VAL A 205 23.07 -3.48 -24.19
CA VAL A 205 23.52 -2.08 -23.98
C VAL A 205 24.71 -2.02 -23.03
N GLY A 206 24.67 -2.75 -21.91
CA GLY A 206 25.69 -2.67 -20.87
C GLY A 206 25.34 -3.51 -19.64
N ALA A 207 25.99 -3.23 -18.51
CA ALA A 207 25.54 -3.79 -17.22
C ALA A 207 24.25 -3.10 -16.77
N GLY A 208 23.24 -3.88 -16.38
CA GLY A 208 21.93 -3.37 -15.96
C GLY A 208 21.79 -3.22 -14.46
N ILE A 209 22.26 -4.22 -13.70
CA ILE A 209 22.28 -4.18 -12.24
C ILE A 209 23.68 -4.57 -11.77
N VAL A 210 24.34 -3.65 -11.06
CA VAL A 210 25.68 -3.82 -10.51
C VAL A 210 25.64 -3.69 -8.99
N GLN A 211 26.15 -4.70 -8.31
CA GLN A 211 26.32 -4.75 -6.86
C GLN A 211 27.80 -4.53 -6.53
N ALA A 212 28.05 -3.67 -5.55
CA ALA A 212 29.32 -3.53 -4.84
C ALA A 212 29.07 -3.67 -3.34
N GLU A 213 30.14 -3.61 -2.54
CA GLU A 213 30.08 -3.82 -1.08
C GLU A 213 29.06 -2.90 -0.38
N LYS A 214 29.02 -1.62 -0.75
CA LYS A 214 28.14 -0.61 -0.12
C LYS A 214 27.15 0.04 -1.07
N SER A 215 26.99 -0.52 -2.28
CA SER A 215 26.08 0.08 -3.26
C SER A 215 25.43 -0.93 -4.20
N LEU A 216 24.19 -0.61 -4.59
CA LEU A 216 23.47 -1.21 -5.70
C LEU A 216 23.21 -0.14 -6.75
N PHE A 217 23.63 -0.38 -7.98
CA PHE A 217 23.38 0.51 -9.12
C PHE A 217 22.48 -0.18 -10.15
N VAL A 218 21.40 0.49 -10.54
CA VAL A 218 20.45 0.07 -11.57
C VAL A 218 20.49 1.08 -12.71
N ALA A 219 20.84 0.64 -13.92
CA ALA A 219 21.21 1.53 -15.03
C ALA A 219 20.03 2.32 -15.63
N ASN A 220 18.86 1.70 -15.72
CA ASN A 220 17.65 2.29 -16.30
C ASN A 220 16.87 3.12 -15.27
N ALA A 221 16.09 4.08 -15.74
CA ALA A 221 15.19 4.90 -14.92
C ALA A 221 13.94 4.11 -14.47
N LEU A 222 14.14 2.99 -13.76
CA LEU A 222 13.12 2.02 -13.33
C LEU A 222 11.91 2.70 -12.68
N PHE A 223 12.15 3.52 -11.66
CA PHE A 223 11.09 4.13 -10.88
C PHE A 223 10.39 5.28 -11.61
N GLU A 224 11.05 5.93 -12.57
CA GLU A 224 10.42 6.91 -13.44
C GLU A 224 9.45 6.21 -14.41
N TYR A 225 9.87 5.07 -14.97
CA TYR A 225 9.02 4.21 -15.79
C TYR A 225 7.80 3.70 -15.03
N MET A 226 7.99 3.11 -13.85
CA MET A 226 6.89 2.59 -13.04
C MET A 226 5.90 3.68 -12.65
N GLY A 227 6.37 4.82 -12.12
CA GLY A 227 5.51 5.94 -11.74
C GLY A 227 4.77 6.54 -12.93
N GLY A 228 5.43 6.60 -14.09
CA GLY A 228 4.81 7.08 -15.32
C GLY A 228 3.71 6.16 -15.83
N VAL A 229 3.86 4.84 -15.70
CA VAL A 229 2.79 3.91 -16.08
C VAL A 229 1.63 3.96 -15.08
N TRP A 230 1.90 3.97 -13.77
CA TRP A 230 0.85 3.98 -12.73
C TRP A 230 -0.09 5.19 -12.80
N GLN A 231 0.45 6.35 -13.20
CA GLN A 231 -0.31 7.60 -13.29
C GLN A 231 -0.82 7.91 -14.71
N ALA A 232 -0.75 6.95 -15.62
CA ALA A 232 -1.15 7.15 -17.03
C ALA A 232 -0.28 8.14 -17.82
N HIS A 233 0.92 8.49 -17.36
CA HIS A 233 1.85 9.31 -18.16
C HIS A 233 2.40 8.54 -19.37
N LEU A 234 2.58 7.22 -19.21
CA LEU A 234 3.27 6.36 -20.16
C LEU A 234 2.36 5.22 -20.60
N ASN A 235 2.24 5.03 -21.91
CA ASN A 235 1.54 3.88 -22.48
C ASN A 235 2.51 2.71 -22.69
N ALA A 236 2.31 1.63 -21.94
CA ALA A 236 3.08 0.40 -22.05
C ALA A 236 2.29 -0.79 -22.65
N GLU A 237 1.10 -0.56 -23.24
CA GLU A 237 0.21 -1.64 -23.71
C GLU A 237 0.88 -2.61 -24.69
N GLU A 238 1.80 -2.14 -25.54
CA GLU A 238 2.48 -2.97 -26.54
C GLU A 238 3.33 -4.10 -25.94
N VAL A 239 3.87 -3.92 -24.71
CA VAL A 239 4.71 -4.91 -24.02
C VAL A 239 4.12 -5.43 -22.71
N ARG A 240 3.01 -4.85 -22.25
CA ARG A 240 2.41 -5.11 -20.93
C ARG A 240 2.09 -6.59 -20.67
N ARG A 241 1.73 -7.34 -21.72
CA ARG A 241 1.24 -8.73 -21.63
C ARG A 241 2.33 -9.80 -21.72
N TRP A 242 3.60 -9.43 -21.88
CA TRP A 242 4.64 -10.37 -22.28
C TRP A 242 5.07 -11.37 -21.21
N PHE A 243 5.01 -11.00 -19.92
CA PHE A 243 5.52 -11.85 -18.83
C PHE A 243 4.39 -12.29 -17.91
N ASN A 244 3.86 -11.37 -17.11
CA ASN A 244 2.82 -11.65 -16.14
C ASN A 244 1.67 -10.64 -16.30
N PRO A 245 0.69 -10.91 -17.17
CA PRO A 245 -0.34 -9.91 -17.52
C PRO A 245 -1.22 -9.48 -16.35
N PHE A 246 -1.27 -10.24 -15.24
CA PHE A 246 -2.06 -9.92 -14.04
C PHE A 246 -1.24 -9.15 -12.99
N ASN A 247 0.04 -9.48 -12.82
CA ASN A 247 0.88 -8.98 -11.72
C ASN A 247 2.20 -8.33 -12.19
N TRP A 248 2.31 -7.88 -13.44
CA TRP A 248 3.60 -7.46 -14.01
C TRP A 248 4.36 -6.40 -13.19
N ALA A 249 3.68 -5.44 -12.57
CA ALA A 249 4.35 -4.45 -11.72
C ALA A 249 4.80 -5.06 -10.37
N GLU A 250 4.02 -5.99 -9.82
CA GLU A 250 4.42 -6.77 -8.65
C GLU A 250 5.61 -7.69 -8.97
N THR A 251 5.71 -8.21 -10.20
CA THR A 251 6.87 -8.97 -10.67
C THR A 251 8.17 -8.16 -10.61
N LEU A 252 8.12 -6.88 -10.99
CA LEU A 252 9.27 -5.98 -10.85
C LEU A 252 9.62 -5.73 -9.39
N LEU A 253 8.63 -5.53 -8.52
CA LEU A 253 8.87 -5.34 -7.08
C LEU A 253 9.41 -6.59 -6.40
N TYR A 254 8.91 -7.76 -6.79
CA TYR A 254 9.36 -9.05 -6.28
C TYR A 254 10.84 -9.26 -6.62
N GLN A 255 11.20 -8.98 -7.88
CA GLN A 255 12.59 -8.98 -8.35
C GLN A 255 13.45 -7.97 -7.59
N LEU A 256 12.99 -6.72 -7.45
CA LEU A 256 13.72 -5.68 -6.72
C LEU A 256 13.95 -6.05 -5.24
N ARG A 257 12.93 -6.58 -4.56
CA ARG A 257 13.06 -7.07 -3.19
C ARG A 257 14.10 -8.19 -3.12
N GLY A 258 14.05 -9.14 -4.04
CA GLY A 258 15.05 -10.21 -4.15
C GLY A 258 16.48 -9.66 -4.33
N VAL A 259 16.64 -8.64 -5.17
CA VAL A 259 17.93 -7.94 -5.36
C VAL A 259 18.41 -7.26 -4.08
N LEU A 260 17.53 -6.56 -3.35
CA LEU A 260 17.89 -5.93 -2.08
C LEU A 260 18.32 -6.96 -1.03
N TRP A 261 17.62 -8.09 -0.92
CA TRP A 261 18.00 -9.20 -0.04
C TRP A 261 19.33 -9.83 -0.45
N ALA A 262 19.58 -10.02 -1.75
CA ALA A 262 20.89 -10.48 -2.22
C ALA A 262 22.04 -9.49 -1.91
N CYS A 263 21.70 -8.22 -1.63
CA CYS A 263 22.62 -7.18 -1.19
C CYS A 263 22.70 -7.05 0.35
N GLY A 264 22.18 -8.00 1.13
CA GLY A 264 22.25 -7.99 2.60
C GLY A 264 21.28 -7.01 3.28
N GLN A 265 20.25 -6.54 2.56
CA GLN A 265 19.30 -5.54 3.07
C GLN A 265 18.04 -6.16 3.69
N GLU A 266 17.96 -7.49 3.81
CA GLU A 266 16.83 -8.23 4.38
C GLU A 266 16.56 -7.88 5.85
N GLY A 267 17.57 -7.38 6.59
CA GLY A 267 17.42 -6.95 7.99
C GLY A 267 16.33 -5.88 8.17
N HIS A 268 16.07 -5.06 7.15
CA HIS A 268 14.97 -4.08 7.15
C HIS A 268 13.57 -4.71 7.22
N TRP A 269 13.43 -5.99 6.88
CA TRP A 269 12.18 -6.75 7.02
C TRP A 269 12.04 -7.45 8.38
N GLY A 270 13.12 -7.50 9.17
CA GLY A 270 13.15 -8.22 10.44
C GLY A 270 12.24 -7.63 11.52
N THR A 271 12.02 -6.30 11.51
CA THR A 271 11.04 -5.65 12.38
C THR A 271 10.45 -4.45 11.65
N ARG A 272 9.14 -4.47 11.40
CA ARG A 272 8.46 -3.46 10.57
C ARG A 272 7.04 -3.20 11.01
N LEU A 273 6.60 -1.96 10.82
CA LEU A 273 5.21 -1.59 10.97
C LEU A 273 4.39 -2.17 9.82
N ARG A 274 3.26 -2.82 10.11
CA ARG A 274 2.37 -3.40 9.09
C ARG A 274 1.17 -2.51 8.88
N THR A 275 0.93 -2.11 7.63
CA THR A 275 -0.23 -1.30 7.25
C THR A 275 -1.53 -2.00 7.66
N PHE A 276 -1.69 -3.30 7.40
CA PHE A 276 -2.93 -4.04 7.66
C PHE A 276 -2.82 -5.03 8.82
N GLY A 277 -1.94 -4.76 9.79
CA GLY A 277 -1.80 -5.61 10.98
C GLY A 277 -1.42 -7.06 10.67
N SER A 278 -2.10 -8.01 11.32
CA SER A 278 -1.85 -9.46 11.16
C SER A 278 -2.52 -10.08 9.92
N TYR A 279 -3.22 -9.30 9.11
CA TYR A 279 -3.81 -9.76 7.85
C TYR A 279 -2.75 -9.93 6.76
N ASP A 280 -3.03 -10.78 5.78
CA ASP A 280 -2.09 -11.06 4.68
C ASP A 280 -2.31 -10.12 3.47
N GLY A 281 -3.29 -9.21 3.57
CA GLY A 281 -3.68 -8.20 2.58
C GLY A 281 -5.08 -7.64 2.87
N VAL A 282 -5.65 -6.92 1.90
CA VAL A 282 -6.98 -6.29 2.01
C VAL A 282 -7.86 -6.72 0.85
N MET A 283 -9.11 -7.05 1.13
CA MET A 283 -10.18 -7.03 0.13
C MET A 283 -10.99 -5.75 0.33
N ASN A 284 -10.91 -4.85 -0.65
CA ASN A 284 -11.72 -3.63 -0.70
C ASN A 284 -12.90 -3.90 -1.63
N ILE A 285 -14.12 -3.86 -1.10
CA ILE A 285 -15.32 -4.09 -1.90
C ILE A 285 -15.95 -2.73 -2.21
N ARG A 286 -16.08 -2.44 -3.49
CA ARG A 286 -16.79 -1.27 -4.01
C ARG A 286 -18.01 -1.73 -4.81
N HIS A 287 -19.12 -1.03 -4.67
CA HIS A 287 -20.33 -1.26 -5.44
C HIS A 287 -20.72 -0.01 -6.21
N ASP A 288 -21.21 -0.25 -7.43
CA ASP A 288 -21.77 0.79 -8.31
C ASP A 288 -23.22 0.44 -8.54
N PRO A 289 -24.15 0.97 -7.75
CA PRO A 289 -25.54 0.58 -7.83
C PRO A 289 -26.29 0.99 -9.10
N ASP A 290 -25.65 1.72 -10.00
CA ASP A 290 -26.23 2.46 -11.13
C ASP A 290 -27.46 1.81 -11.75
N LYS A 291 -28.49 2.64 -11.96
CA LYS A 291 -29.77 2.27 -12.59
C LYS A 291 -30.49 1.08 -11.92
N SER A 292 -30.09 0.63 -10.73
CA SER A 292 -30.64 -0.56 -10.08
C SER A 292 -31.03 -0.33 -8.62
N LEU A 293 -32.13 -0.98 -8.22
CA LEU A 293 -32.59 -1.11 -6.84
C LEU A 293 -32.41 -2.54 -6.31
N ASP A 294 -31.56 -3.34 -6.97
CA ASP A 294 -31.21 -4.67 -6.47
C ASP A 294 -30.26 -4.57 -5.26
N MET A 295 -30.87 -4.69 -4.08
CA MET A 295 -30.20 -4.63 -2.78
C MET A 295 -29.68 -5.99 -2.30
N THR A 296 -29.65 -7.03 -3.15
CA THR A 296 -29.28 -8.41 -2.75
C THR A 296 -27.90 -8.44 -2.09
N MET A 297 -26.92 -7.77 -2.67
CA MET A 297 -25.57 -7.68 -2.09
C MET A 297 -25.57 -6.87 -0.78
N LEU A 298 -26.28 -5.74 -0.69
CA LEU A 298 -26.38 -4.97 0.55
C LEU A 298 -26.96 -5.81 1.71
N ARG A 299 -28.00 -6.61 1.44
CA ARG A 299 -28.60 -7.51 2.44
C ARG A 299 -27.62 -8.59 2.88
N TYR A 300 -26.95 -9.24 1.93
CA TYR A 300 -25.90 -10.23 2.22
C TYR A 300 -24.81 -9.63 3.12
N GLN A 301 -24.36 -8.42 2.82
CA GLN A 301 -23.36 -7.72 3.62
C GLN A 301 -23.85 -7.36 5.02
N GLY A 302 -25.11 -6.94 5.14
CA GLY A 302 -25.77 -6.67 6.43
C GLY A 302 -25.85 -7.91 7.33
N GLU A 303 -26.24 -9.05 6.76
CA GLU A 303 -26.36 -10.33 7.46
C GLU A 303 -25.01 -10.86 7.95
N HIS A 304 -23.97 -10.70 7.14
CA HIS A 304 -22.63 -11.28 7.36
C HIS A 304 -21.57 -10.31 7.90
N LEU A 305 -21.94 -9.06 8.24
CA LEU A 305 -21.02 -8.00 8.70
C LEU A 305 -19.82 -7.80 7.76
N ILE A 306 -20.09 -7.66 6.46
CA ILE A 306 -19.07 -7.46 5.44
C ILE A 306 -18.98 -5.96 5.12
N PRO A 307 -17.87 -5.27 5.46
CA PRO A 307 -17.67 -3.88 5.08
C PRO A 307 -17.56 -3.73 3.57
N ALA A 308 -18.13 -2.64 3.04
CA ALA A 308 -17.97 -2.24 1.65
C ALA A 308 -18.29 -0.77 1.44
N THR A 309 -17.96 -0.28 0.26
CA THR A 309 -18.26 1.08 -0.20
C THR A 309 -19.30 1.01 -1.29
N HIS A 310 -20.47 1.61 -1.11
CA HIS A 310 -21.45 1.79 -2.17
C HIS A 310 -21.31 3.19 -2.72
N THR A 311 -20.79 3.32 -3.94
CA THR A 311 -20.61 4.62 -4.57
C THR A 311 -21.90 5.02 -5.28
N LEU A 312 -22.52 6.13 -4.84
CA LEU A 312 -23.80 6.61 -5.38
C LEU A 312 -23.57 7.78 -6.32
N LEU A 313 -24.26 7.76 -7.46
CA LEU A 313 -24.21 8.82 -8.46
C LEU A 313 -25.31 9.83 -8.14
N ASP A 314 -24.99 11.09 -7.92
CA ASP A 314 -26.02 12.11 -7.66
C ASP A 314 -26.77 12.47 -8.95
N ALA A 315 -28.05 12.08 -9.03
CA ALA A 315 -28.92 12.36 -10.17
C ALA A 315 -29.06 13.87 -10.51
N ASN A 316 -28.83 14.77 -9.54
CA ASN A 316 -28.89 16.21 -9.80
C ASN A 316 -27.69 16.74 -10.60
N ILE A 317 -26.60 15.97 -10.65
CA ILE A 317 -25.35 16.35 -11.32
C ILE A 317 -25.12 15.48 -12.56
N SER A 318 -25.48 14.20 -12.50
CA SER A 318 -25.47 13.27 -13.64
C SER A 318 -26.85 12.62 -13.85
N PRO A 319 -27.81 13.34 -14.48
CA PRO A 319 -29.19 12.86 -14.64
C PRO A 319 -29.33 11.70 -15.64
N GLU A 320 -28.28 11.34 -16.37
CA GLU A 320 -28.31 10.33 -17.42
C GLU A 320 -28.21 8.89 -16.88
N ALA A 321 -27.85 8.72 -15.60
CA ALA A 321 -27.53 7.42 -15.03
C ALA A 321 -28.31 7.00 -13.77
N THR A 322 -29.12 7.88 -13.15
CA THR A 322 -29.92 7.54 -11.96
C THR A 322 -31.09 8.52 -11.75
N THR A 323 -31.98 8.27 -10.76
CA THR A 323 -33.00 9.22 -10.30
C THR A 323 -32.81 9.59 -8.83
N THR A 324 -33.22 10.80 -8.46
CA THR A 324 -33.11 11.30 -7.08
C THR A 324 -33.82 10.39 -6.08
N GLU A 325 -34.96 9.80 -6.42
CA GLU A 325 -35.66 8.86 -5.54
C GLU A 325 -34.86 7.59 -5.28
N MET A 326 -34.14 7.10 -6.31
CA MET A 326 -33.32 5.90 -6.23
C MET A 326 -32.10 6.12 -5.32
N ASP A 327 -31.38 7.23 -5.51
CA ASP A 327 -30.23 7.58 -4.68
C ASP A 327 -30.63 7.72 -3.21
N GLN A 328 -31.78 8.35 -2.95
CA GLN A 328 -32.30 8.53 -1.60
C GLN A 328 -32.75 7.21 -0.96
N GLU A 329 -33.23 6.23 -1.74
CA GLU A 329 -33.50 4.88 -1.23
C GLU A 329 -32.21 4.17 -0.85
N TRP A 330 -31.18 4.21 -1.70
CA TRP A 330 -29.86 3.66 -1.37
C TRP A 330 -29.28 4.30 -0.10
N VAL A 331 -29.32 5.63 0.03
CA VAL A 331 -28.89 6.32 1.26
C VAL A 331 -29.63 5.79 2.48
N ARG A 332 -30.96 5.66 2.43
CA ARG A 332 -31.77 5.15 3.55
C ARG A 332 -31.40 3.72 3.93
N GLU A 333 -31.24 2.84 2.95
CA GLU A 333 -30.96 1.41 3.19
C GLU A 333 -29.52 1.19 3.68
N ILE A 334 -28.53 1.84 3.07
CA ILE A 334 -27.12 1.74 3.50
C ILE A 334 -26.95 2.31 4.91
N SER A 335 -27.62 3.42 5.25
CA SER A 335 -27.51 4.06 6.57
C SER A 335 -27.95 3.19 7.74
N LYS A 336 -28.59 2.03 7.49
CA LYS A 336 -28.89 1.03 8.52
C LYS A 336 -27.64 0.27 9.00
N PHE A 337 -26.54 0.34 8.24
CA PHE A 337 -25.31 -0.43 8.45
C PHE A 337 -24.10 0.52 8.61
N PRO A 338 -23.65 0.84 9.84
CA PRO A 338 -22.58 1.81 10.06
C PRO A 338 -21.17 1.33 9.63
N PHE A 339 -21.02 0.04 9.32
CA PHE A 339 -19.78 -0.53 8.76
C PHE A 339 -19.76 -0.53 7.23
N ILE A 340 -20.81 -0.03 6.58
CA ILE A 340 -20.88 0.17 5.14
C ILE A 340 -20.77 1.66 4.84
N GLU A 341 -19.92 2.00 3.89
CA GLU A 341 -19.63 3.35 3.48
C GLU A 341 -20.51 3.77 2.28
N ILE A 342 -20.97 5.02 2.29
CA ILE A 342 -21.51 5.69 1.11
C ILE A 342 -20.39 6.54 0.50
N GLY A 343 -19.99 6.22 -0.73
CA GLY A 343 -19.00 6.97 -1.50
C GLY A 343 -19.65 7.76 -2.64
N LEU A 344 -18.89 8.67 -3.25
CA LEU A 344 -19.33 9.34 -4.48
C LEU A 344 -19.04 8.46 -5.69
N HIS A 345 -20.05 8.21 -6.52
CA HIS A 345 -19.80 7.68 -7.85
C HIS A 345 -19.54 8.84 -8.83
N ASN A 346 -18.38 8.80 -9.47
CA ASN A 346 -17.94 9.75 -10.48
C ASN A 346 -17.91 9.09 -11.87
N ASP A 347 -19.00 9.21 -12.63
CA ASP A 347 -19.17 8.54 -13.93
C ASP A 347 -18.38 9.23 -15.05
N ALA A 348 -17.84 8.44 -15.97
CA ALA A 348 -17.18 8.87 -17.19
C ALA A 348 -17.77 8.19 -18.43
N ILE A 349 -18.71 8.87 -19.08
CA ILE A 349 -19.34 8.40 -20.31
C ILE A 349 -18.30 8.26 -21.41
N GLN A 350 -18.46 7.22 -22.23
CA GLN A 350 -17.45 6.75 -23.18
C GLN A 350 -17.12 7.69 -24.34
N GLU A 351 -17.78 8.84 -24.47
CA GLU A 351 -17.76 9.69 -25.68
C GLU A 351 -17.14 11.08 -25.45
N SER A 352 -16.94 11.49 -24.20
CA SER A 352 -16.16 12.69 -23.86
C SER A 352 -15.92 12.73 -22.35
N PRO A 353 -14.74 13.19 -21.86
CA PRO A 353 -14.54 13.41 -20.45
C PRO A 353 -15.58 14.41 -19.94
N PRO A 354 -16.48 14.04 -19.03
CA PRO A 354 -17.53 14.93 -18.61
C PRO A 354 -16.97 16.14 -17.86
N LYS A 355 -17.52 17.32 -18.16
CA LYS A 355 -17.05 18.61 -17.65
C LYS A 355 -17.05 18.69 -16.12
N TRP A 356 -17.90 17.91 -15.44
CA TRP A 356 -17.98 17.90 -13.97
C TRP A 356 -16.78 17.23 -13.30
N MET A 357 -15.98 16.45 -14.03
CA MET A 357 -14.76 15.81 -13.50
C MET A 357 -13.49 16.63 -13.71
N MET A 358 -13.60 17.80 -14.33
CA MET A 358 -12.45 18.61 -14.74
C MET A 358 -12.34 19.89 -13.92
N GLY A 359 -11.10 20.27 -13.61
CA GLY A 359 -10.77 21.46 -12.85
C GLY A 359 -11.55 21.56 -11.53
N ALA A 360 -12.02 22.76 -11.21
CA ALA A 360 -12.79 23.02 -9.98
C ALA A 360 -14.16 22.30 -9.92
N ASN A 361 -14.66 21.75 -11.03
CA ASN A 361 -15.97 21.10 -11.03
C ASN A 361 -15.98 19.81 -10.23
N LEU A 362 -14.85 19.10 -10.10
CA LEU A 362 -14.80 17.87 -9.31
C LEU A 362 -15.06 18.14 -7.83
N ALA A 363 -14.47 19.20 -7.27
CA ALA A 363 -14.74 19.64 -5.91
C ALA A 363 -16.20 20.10 -5.72
N ARG A 364 -16.74 20.80 -6.72
CA ARG A 364 -18.14 21.20 -6.74
C ARG A 364 -19.06 19.98 -6.75
N HIS A 365 -18.73 18.96 -7.55
CA HIS A 365 -19.48 17.72 -7.62
C HIS A 365 -19.56 17.05 -6.24
N VAL A 366 -18.44 16.88 -5.56
CA VAL A 366 -18.43 16.32 -4.19
C VAL A 366 -19.29 17.16 -3.24
N THR A 367 -19.09 18.48 -3.22
CA THR A 367 -19.78 19.38 -2.28
C THR A 367 -21.29 19.44 -2.51
N GLU A 368 -21.72 19.47 -3.78
CA GLU A 368 -23.13 19.48 -4.15
C GLU A 368 -23.78 18.11 -3.87
N SER A 369 -23.08 17.00 -4.16
CA SER A 369 -23.55 15.65 -3.85
C SER A 369 -23.74 15.42 -2.35
N GLU A 370 -22.83 15.90 -1.49
CA GLU A 370 -23.01 15.80 -0.02
C GLU A 370 -24.30 16.49 0.44
N LYS A 371 -24.59 17.66 -0.13
CA LYS A 371 -25.82 18.41 0.17
C LYS A 371 -27.06 17.69 -0.34
N ASN A 372 -27.02 17.17 -1.57
CA ASN A 372 -28.17 16.56 -2.23
C ASN A 372 -28.51 15.18 -1.66
N LEU A 373 -27.49 14.36 -1.37
CA LEU A 373 -27.64 13.04 -0.76
C LEU A 373 -27.88 13.12 0.76
N GLY A 374 -27.47 14.22 1.40
CA GLY A 374 -27.64 14.42 2.85
C GLY A 374 -26.66 13.58 3.70
N VAL A 375 -25.53 13.17 3.11
CA VAL A 375 -24.50 12.36 3.75
C VAL A 375 -23.12 12.95 3.50
N ARG A 376 -22.18 12.67 4.41
CA ARG A 376 -20.77 13.05 4.24
C ARG A 376 -20.07 12.03 3.36
N LEU A 377 -19.38 12.49 2.32
CA LEU A 377 -18.64 11.64 1.39
C LEU A 377 -17.15 11.75 1.71
N TYR A 378 -16.52 10.62 2.02
CA TYR A 378 -15.09 10.57 2.34
C TYR A 378 -14.26 10.02 1.20
N THR A 379 -14.85 9.18 0.36
CA THR A 379 -14.20 8.59 -0.80
C THR A 379 -15.10 8.66 -2.01
N GLY A 380 -14.51 8.46 -3.18
CA GLY A 380 -15.24 8.26 -4.41
C GLY A 380 -14.67 7.10 -5.21
N GLY A 381 -15.44 6.68 -6.19
CA GLY A 381 -15.04 5.67 -7.17
C GLY A 381 -15.52 6.11 -8.54
N ARG A 382 -14.80 5.65 -9.56
CA ARG A 382 -15.06 6.01 -10.94
C ARG A 382 -15.70 4.85 -11.69
N HIS A 383 -16.71 5.13 -12.51
CA HIS A 383 -17.19 4.17 -13.51
C HIS A 383 -16.59 4.53 -14.88
N GLY A 384 -16.06 3.52 -15.57
CA GLY A 384 -15.45 3.68 -16.89
C GLY A 384 -13.98 4.14 -16.88
N GLY A 385 -13.31 3.93 -18.03
CA GLY A 385 -11.85 3.99 -18.14
C GLY A 385 -11.17 5.35 -18.37
N TYR A 386 -11.89 6.40 -18.76
CA TYR A 386 -11.33 7.59 -19.44
C TYR A 386 -10.38 8.52 -18.66
N SER A 387 -9.15 8.15 -18.37
CA SER A 387 -8.22 9.10 -17.74
C SER A 387 -7.67 10.11 -18.76
N VAL A 388 -7.73 11.41 -18.42
CA VAL A 388 -7.07 12.49 -19.16
C VAL A 388 -6.00 13.08 -18.27
N TYR A 389 -4.75 12.94 -18.70
CA TYR A 389 -3.60 13.46 -17.99
C TYR A 389 -3.05 14.69 -18.72
N PRO A 390 -2.68 15.78 -18.02
CA PRO A 390 -2.64 15.97 -16.55
C PRO A 390 -3.92 16.50 -15.86
N GLU A 391 -4.97 16.83 -16.61
CA GLU A 391 -6.14 17.58 -16.12
C GLU A 391 -6.89 16.88 -14.98
N MET A 392 -6.87 15.54 -14.95
CA MET A 392 -7.44 14.77 -13.85
C MET A 392 -6.65 14.96 -12.54
N ILE A 393 -5.32 14.91 -12.58
CA ILE A 393 -4.48 15.16 -11.39
C ILE A 393 -4.71 16.57 -10.88
N ASP A 394 -4.83 17.55 -11.79
CA ASP A 394 -5.13 18.93 -11.44
C ASP A 394 -6.50 19.09 -10.75
N ALA A 395 -7.55 18.44 -11.28
CA ALA A 395 -8.88 18.41 -10.66
C ALA A 395 -8.85 17.75 -9.26
N MET A 396 -8.09 16.66 -9.11
CA MET A 396 -7.89 15.97 -7.84
C MET A 396 -7.16 16.84 -6.83
N ASP A 397 -6.10 17.54 -7.24
CA ASP A 397 -5.38 18.49 -6.39
C ASP A 397 -6.31 19.59 -5.86
N TYR A 398 -7.12 20.16 -6.75
CA TYR A 398 -8.12 21.16 -6.37
C TYR A 398 -9.15 20.59 -5.39
N LEU A 399 -9.66 19.38 -5.66
CA LEU A 399 -10.57 18.67 -4.76
C LEU A 399 -9.96 18.54 -3.36
N TYR A 400 -8.74 17.99 -3.26
CA TYR A 400 -8.15 17.68 -1.96
C TYR A 400 -7.79 18.92 -1.14
N GLN A 401 -7.53 20.06 -1.79
CA GLN A 401 -7.30 21.35 -1.13
C GLN A 401 -8.60 22.01 -0.65
N ASN A 402 -9.70 21.87 -1.40
CA ASN A 402 -10.97 22.54 -1.09
C ASN A 402 -11.94 21.65 -0.27
N VAL A 403 -11.71 20.35 -0.24
CA VAL A 403 -12.54 19.35 0.46
C VAL A 403 -11.63 18.48 1.35
N PRO A 404 -11.14 19.01 2.49
CA PRO A 404 -10.03 18.43 3.25
C PRO A 404 -10.34 17.07 3.91
N HIS A 405 -11.62 16.75 4.14
CA HIS A 405 -12.02 15.46 4.70
C HIS A 405 -12.08 14.33 3.66
N PHE A 406 -12.04 14.67 2.37
CA PHE A 406 -12.09 13.68 1.30
C PHE A 406 -10.73 13.00 1.20
N LEU A 407 -10.69 11.68 1.33
CA LEU A 407 -9.47 10.89 1.51
C LEU A 407 -8.85 10.44 0.19
N GLY A 408 -9.67 10.19 -0.83
CA GLY A 408 -9.17 9.63 -2.07
C GLY A 408 -10.27 9.25 -3.05
N LEU A 409 -9.83 8.98 -4.27
CA LEU A 409 -10.66 8.47 -5.35
C LEU A 409 -10.16 7.07 -5.75
N GLY A 410 -10.94 6.34 -6.55
CA GLY A 410 -10.45 5.16 -7.29
C GLY A 410 -10.47 5.49 -8.78
N THR A 411 -9.60 6.42 -9.20
CA THR A 411 -9.67 7.10 -10.50
C THR A 411 -8.98 6.33 -11.62
N PHE A 412 -7.86 5.68 -11.31
CA PHE A 412 -7.05 5.01 -12.31
C PHE A 412 -7.68 3.66 -12.68
N HIS A 413 -8.28 3.61 -13.87
CA HIS A 413 -9.03 2.46 -14.38
C HIS A 413 -8.53 2.00 -15.77
N PHE A 414 -8.93 0.78 -16.14
CA PHE A 414 -8.20 -0.11 -17.05
C PHE A 414 -8.57 -0.05 -18.53
N HIS A 415 -9.64 0.62 -18.91
CA HIS A 415 -10.19 0.44 -20.27
C HIS A 415 -9.70 1.44 -21.32
N LEU A 416 -9.53 2.73 -20.96
CA LEU A 416 -9.48 3.82 -21.93
C LEU A 416 -8.60 4.97 -21.42
N MET A 417 -7.36 5.11 -21.89
CA MET A 417 -6.48 6.22 -21.51
C MET A 417 -6.23 7.15 -22.71
N ALA A 418 -6.33 8.46 -22.50
CA ALA A 418 -5.86 9.46 -23.46
C ALA A 418 -4.38 9.76 -23.18
N GLU A 419 -3.53 9.75 -24.22
CA GLU A 419 -2.12 10.10 -24.06
C GLU A 419 -1.98 11.57 -23.62
N TYR A 420 -0.98 11.83 -22.78
CA TYR A 420 -0.54 13.17 -22.36
C TYR A 420 -0.68 14.22 -23.46
N GLY A 421 -1.59 15.18 -23.25
CA GLY A 421 -1.78 16.35 -24.12
C GLY A 421 -2.38 16.07 -25.51
N ASP A 422 -2.72 14.82 -25.87
CA ASP A 422 -3.39 14.50 -27.13
C ASP A 422 -4.91 14.64 -26.98
N ARG A 423 -5.50 15.52 -27.79
CA ARG A 423 -6.95 15.78 -27.85
C ARG A 423 -7.49 15.63 -29.27
N THR A 424 -6.83 14.87 -30.14
CA THR A 424 -7.17 14.85 -31.57
C THR A 424 -8.15 13.71 -31.92
N PRO A 425 -9.46 13.96 -32.08
CA PRO A 425 -10.33 13.03 -32.79
C PRO A 425 -10.00 13.09 -34.29
N ASP A 426 -9.58 11.98 -34.87
CA ASP A 426 -9.59 11.76 -36.33
C ASP A 426 -11.01 11.32 -36.73
N PRO A 427 -11.84 12.20 -37.31
CA PRO A 427 -13.25 11.89 -37.58
C PRO A 427 -13.43 10.86 -38.71
N GLU A 428 -12.37 10.50 -39.45
CA GLU A 428 -12.44 9.43 -40.46
C GLU A 428 -12.29 8.03 -39.86
N LYS A 429 -11.97 7.91 -38.56
CA LYS A 429 -11.82 6.63 -37.84
C LYS A 429 -13.00 6.22 -36.94
N GLY A 430 -14.13 6.93 -37.02
CA GLY A 430 -15.29 6.70 -36.14
C GLY A 430 -15.20 7.54 -34.86
N ASP A 431 -16.36 7.78 -34.24
CA ASP A 431 -16.52 8.73 -33.14
C ASP A 431 -15.52 8.45 -31.99
N MET A 432 -14.70 9.47 -31.68
CA MET A 432 -13.56 9.51 -30.77
C MET A 432 -12.38 8.57 -31.08
N VAL A 433 -11.22 9.19 -31.36
CA VAL A 433 -9.92 8.51 -31.27
C VAL A 433 -9.55 8.41 -29.79
N VAL A 434 -10.01 7.33 -29.16
CA VAL A 434 -9.34 6.76 -27.98
C VAL A 434 -7.96 6.35 -28.45
N THR A 435 -6.90 6.90 -27.86
CA THR A 435 -5.54 6.64 -28.33
C THR A 435 -5.18 5.15 -28.17
N TYR A 436 -5.68 4.48 -27.11
CA TYR A 436 -5.62 3.02 -26.95
C TYR A 436 -6.85 2.47 -26.22
N GLN A 437 -7.54 1.52 -26.87
CA GLN A 437 -8.63 0.73 -26.30
C GLN A 437 -8.07 -0.63 -25.89
N THR A 438 -8.24 -1.05 -24.64
CA THR A 438 -7.90 -2.43 -24.22
C THR A 438 -8.97 -3.40 -24.75
N LEU A 439 -9.01 -3.66 -26.05
CA LEU A 439 -9.98 -4.58 -26.64
C LEU A 439 -9.54 -6.06 -26.50
N THR A 440 -10.56 -6.91 -26.30
CA THR A 440 -10.66 -8.37 -26.55
C THR A 440 -10.51 -9.39 -25.40
N SER A 441 -10.13 -9.01 -24.17
CA SER A 441 -10.20 -9.94 -23.02
C SER A 441 -10.23 -9.16 -21.70
N PRO A 442 -11.12 -9.53 -20.73
CA PRO A 442 -11.11 -8.98 -19.38
C PRO A 442 -9.91 -9.54 -18.62
N THR A 443 -8.73 -9.03 -18.96
CA THR A 443 -7.49 -9.33 -18.22
C THR A 443 -6.73 -8.01 -18.03
N ILE A 444 -6.88 -7.53 -16.82
CA ILE A 444 -6.43 -6.26 -16.28
C ILE A 444 -4.96 -6.37 -15.85
N ALA A 445 -4.17 -5.35 -16.18
CA ALA A 445 -3.20 -4.72 -15.27
C ALA A 445 -2.19 -3.85 -16.06
N SER A 446 -2.21 -2.53 -15.82
CA SER A 446 -1.14 -2.01 -14.98
C SER A 446 -1.64 -1.02 -13.94
N PRO A 447 -1.35 -1.28 -12.66
CA PRO A 447 -1.24 -2.61 -12.05
C PRO A 447 -2.67 -3.00 -11.65
N GLY A 448 -3.21 -4.18 -11.97
CA GLY A 448 -2.94 -5.35 -11.14
C GLY A 448 -3.06 -4.94 -9.68
N PHE A 449 -4.25 -5.02 -9.09
CA PHE A 449 -4.52 -4.79 -7.66
C PHE A 449 -3.40 -4.06 -6.91
N TRP A 450 -3.28 -2.75 -7.14
CA TRP A 450 -2.12 -2.03 -6.66
C TRP A 450 -2.35 -1.49 -5.25
N PHE A 451 -1.27 -1.43 -4.49
CA PHE A 451 -1.28 -0.78 -3.19
C PHE A 451 -1.62 0.72 -3.35
N PRO A 452 -2.40 1.33 -2.46
CA PRO A 452 -2.76 2.74 -2.53
C PRO A 452 -1.54 3.65 -2.71
N PHE A 453 -1.65 4.64 -3.58
CA PHE A 453 -0.56 5.57 -3.88
C PHE A 453 -1.07 7.01 -4.02
N HIS A 454 -0.14 7.95 -3.89
CA HIS A 454 -0.39 9.37 -4.17
C HIS A 454 -0.05 9.68 -5.63
N GLY A 455 -1.00 10.26 -6.36
CA GLY A 455 -0.69 10.93 -7.63
C GLY A 455 0.30 12.08 -7.41
N VAL A 456 1.00 12.50 -8.45
CA VAL A 456 2.07 13.50 -8.39
C VAL A 456 1.72 14.65 -9.33
N VAL A 457 1.64 15.85 -8.77
CA VAL A 457 1.63 17.09 -9.55
C VAL A 457 3.06 17.31 -10.03
N SER A 458 3.30 17.34 -11.34
CA SER A 458 4.63 17.58 -11.90
C SER A 458 4.58 18.66 -12.99
N THR A 459 5.09 19.83 -12.64
CA THR A 459 5.09 21.02 -13.50
C THR A 459 6.49 21.61 -13.59
N THR A 460 6.64 22.62 -14.44
CA THR A 460 7.87 23.41 -14.53
C THR A 460 8.23 24.09 -13.21
N GLU A 461 7.25 24.34 -12.33
CA GLU A 461 7.42 25.11 -11.09
C GLU A 461 7.47 24.23 -9.84
N GLU A 462 6.65 23.19 -9.77
CA GLU A 462 6.49 22.33 -8.59
C GLU A 462 6.51 20.83 -8.96
N CYS A 463 6.95 20.00 -8.02
CA CYS A 463 6.72 18.56 -8.07
C CYS A 463 6.42 18.04 -6.66
N ARG A 464 5.24 17.44 -6.46
CA ARG A 464 4.78 16.97 -5.14
C ARG A 464 3.71 15.90 -5.24
N GLN A 465 3.64 15.05 -4.23
CA GLN A 465 2.54 14.11 -4.05
C GLN A 465 1.23 14.86 -3.70
N LEU A 466 0.11 14.36 -4.23
CA LEU A 466 -1.22 14.76 -3.83
C LEU A 466 -1.49 14.30 -2.39
N ARG A 467 -2.35 15.03 -1.66
CA ARG A 467 -2.78 14.61 -0.32
C ARG A 467 -3.64 13.34 -0.35
N GLY A 468 -4.51 13.22 -1.34
CA GLY A 468 -5.45 12.11 -1.41
C GLY A 468 -4.82 10.85 -2.00
N TRP A 469 -5.42 9.72 -1.67
CA TRP A 469 -5.05 8.39 -2.13
C TRP A 469 -5.77 8.03 -3.43
N ASP A 470 -5.13 7.19 -4.23
CA ASP A 470 -5.74 6.52 -5.37
C ASP A 470 -5.34 5.04 -5.42
N MET A 471 -6.14 4.22 -6.09
CA MET A 471 -5.89 2.79 -6.31
C MET A 471 -6.62 2.30 -7.56
N THR A 472 -6.27 1.10 -8.01
CA THR A 472 -6.87 0.45 -9.18
C THR A 472 -7.93 -0.58 -8.78
N HIS A 473 -8.92 -0.88 -9.65
CA HIS A 473 -10.07 -1.75 -9.30
C HIS A 473 -10.59 -2.65 -10.43
N GLU A 474 -10.91 -3.91 -10.13
CA GLU A 474 -11.40 -4.92 -11.07
C GLU A 474 -12.92 -5.02 -11.06
N TYR A 475 -13.55 -5.16 -12.23
CA TYR A 475 -15.00 -5.14 -12.39
C TYR A 475 -15.60 -6.55 -12.56
N ASP A 476 -16.49 -6.95 -11.64
CA ASP A 476 -17.21 -8.23 -11.61
C ASP A 476 -16.36 -9.43 -12.11
N PRO A 477 -15.15 -9.67 -11.58
CA PRO A 477 -14.28 -10.70 -12.11
C PRO A 477 -14.84 -12.10 -11.87
N PRO A 478 -14.75 -13.01 -12.86
CA PRO A 478 -15.14 -14.40 -12.66
C PRO A 478 -14.18 -15.13 -11.71
N PRO A 479 -14.58 -16.27 -11.13
CA PRO A 479 -13.80 -16.99 -10.12
C PRO A 479 -12.36 -17.34 -10.53
N ASP A 480 -12.12 -17.66 -11.80
CA ASP A 480 -10.79 -17.96 -12.35
C ASP A 480 -9.86 -16.75 -12.34
N VAL A 481 -10.40 -15.54 -12.60
CA VAL A 481 -9.65 -14.29 -12.45
C VAL A 481 -9.39 -13.99 -10.98
N ILE A 482 -10.39 -14.20 -10.11
CA ILE A 482 -10.25 -14.05 -8.65
C ILE A 482 -9.13 -14.96 -8.13
N ASP A 483 -9.11 -16.23 -8.55
CA ASP A 483 -8.08 -17.19 -8.13
C ASP A 483 -6.70 -16.80 -8.68
N ALA A 484 -6.59 -16.43 -9.96
CA ALA A 484 -5.32 -15.99 -10.54
C ALA A 484 -4.70 -14.79 -9.81
N VAL A 485 -5.54 -13.87 -9.34
CA VAL A 485 -5.14 -12.69 -8.56
C VAL A 485 -4.71 -13.07 -7.15
N TYR A 486 -5.49 -13.91 -6.48
CA TYR A 486 -5.27 -14.28 -5.09
C TYR A 486 -4.19 -15.35 -4.88
N ASP A 487 -3.93 -16.19 -5.87
CA ASP A 487 -2.92 -17.26 -5.80
C ASP A 487 -1.50 -16.75 -6.08
N ARG A 488 -1.33 -15.45 -6.39
CA ARG A 488 -0.06 -14.68 -6.31
C ARG A 488 1.17 -15.26 -7.05
N PRO A 489 1.11 -15.68 -8.33
CA PRO A 489 2.36 -15.80 -9.09
C PRO A 489 2.93 -14.39 -9.26
N ASN A 490 3.92 -14.04 -8.43
CA ASN A 490 4.66 -12.77 -8.54
C ASN A 490 5.61 -12.84 -9.73
N SER A 491 6.05 -14.04 -10.10
CA SER A 491 6.85 -14.33 -11.28
C SER A 491 6.54 -15.79 -11.68
N LYS A 492 7.53 -16.52 -12.20
CA LYS A 492 7.48 -17.99 -12.34
C LYS A 492 7.63 -18.72 -11.01
N ASP A 493 8.01 -18.00 -9.95
CA ASP A 493 8.06 -18.55 -8.61
C ASP A 493 6.66 -18.89 -8.08
N GLU A 494 6.43 -20.18 -7.87
CA GLU A 494 5.19 -20.75 -7.32
C GLU A 494 5.25 -20.91 -5.79
N ASP A 495 6.34 -20.53 -5.13
CA ASP A 495 6.45 -20.59 -3.68
C ASP A 495 5.58 -19.52 -2.99
N PRO A 496 4.50 -19.90 -2.27
CA PRO A 496 3.65 -18.93 -1.59
C PRO A 496 4.35 -18.17 -0.45
N ASP A 497 5.43 -18.72 0.12
CA ASP A 497 6.15 -18.09 1.23
C ASP A 497 7.04 -16.92 0.76
N THR A 498 7.48 -16.97 -0.50
CA THR A 498 8.27 -15.89 -1.11
C THR A 498 7.38 -14.80 -1.71
N ALA A 499 6.07 -15.01 -1.88
CA ALA A 499 5.17 -14.05 -2.50
C ALA A 499 5.19 -12.65 -1.81
N LEU A 500 4.91 -11.59 -2.57
CA LEU A 500 4.71 -10.25 -1.99
C LEU A 500 3.40 -10.23 -1.18
N LYS A 501 3.51 -10.30 0.15
CA LYS A 501 2.38 -10.18 1.10
C LYS A 501 1.84 -8.75 1.15
N ASP A 502 0.66 -8.53 1.72
CA ASP A 502 0.03 -7.20 1.91
C ASP A 502 -0.54 -6.52 0.64
N GLY A 503 -0.99 -7.31 -0.35
CA GLY A 503 -1.72 -6.76 -1.50
C GLY A 503 -3.07 -6.15 -1.13
N VAL A 504 -3.52 -5.15 -1.90
CA VAL A 504 -4.86 -4.53 -1.77
C VAL A 504 -5.69 -4.86 -2.98
N TYR A 505 -6.77 -5.61 -2.77
CA TYR A 505 -7.59 -6.18 -3.82
C TYR A 505 -8.94 -5.46 -3.89
N GLN A 506 -9.06 -4.44 -4.75
CA GLN A 506 -10.33 -3.73 -4.95
C GLN A 506 -11.21 -4.42 -6.00
N LEU A 507 -12.28 -5.05 -5.53
CA LEU A 507 -13.29 -5.69 -6.37
C LEU A 507 -14.52 -4.82 -6.47
N GLN A 508 -14.99 -4.60 -7.69
CA GLN A 508 -16.20 -3.90 -8.00
C GLN A 508 -17.32 -4.86 -8.36
N TYR A 509 -18.51 -4.60 -7.82
CA TYR A 509 -19.74 -5.28 -8.17
C TYR A 509 -20.78 -4.30 -8.68
N HIS A 510 -21.44 -4.69 -9.76
CA HIS A 510 -22.49 -3.88 -10.36
C HIS A 510 -23.83 -4.61 -10.36
N PRO A 511 -24.86 -4.11 -9.64
CA PRO A 511 -26.15 -4.79 -9.55
C PRO A 511 -26.87 -4.97 -10.90
N LEU A 512 -26.54 -4.16 -11.92
CA LEU A 512 -27.05 -4.38 -13.28
C LEU A 512 -26.58 -5.73 -13.87
N PHE A 513 -25.30 -6.11 -13.69
CA PHE A 513 -24.75 -7.36 -14.23
C PHE A 513 -25.13 -8.58 -13.39
N THR A 514 -25.56 -8.33 -12.16
CA THR A 514 -26.09 -9.36 -11.27
C THR A 514 -27.37 -10.01 -11.79
N VAL A 515 -28.20 -9.25 -12.48
CA VAL A 515 -29.47 -9.74 -13.03
C VAL A 515 -29.43 -9.92 -14.54
N ASP A 516 -28.30 -9.60 -15.17
CA ASP A 516 -28.13 -9.74 -16.62
C ASP A 516 -27.93 -11.22 -16.98
N PRO A 517 -28.90 -11.85 -17.67
CA PRO A 517 -28.83 -13.27 -18.01
C PRO A 517 -27.79 -13.58 -19.11
N SER A 518 -27.19 -12.57 -19.74
CA SER A 518 -26.08 -12.77 -20.69
C SER A 518 -24.78 -13.16 -19.97
N TYR A 519 -24.66 -12.87 -18.68
CA TYR A 519 -23.52 -13.26 -17.85
C TYR A 519 -23.77 -14.59 -17.12
N ASN A 520 -22.67 -15.32 -16.87
CA ASN A 520 -22.65 -16.52 -16.03
C ASN A 520 -23.75 -17.55 -16.39
N ASN A 521 -23.96 -17.82 -17.69
CA ASN A 521 -24.99 -18.75 -18.18
C ASN A 521 -26.40 -18.47 -17.63
N GLY A 522 -26.77 -17.20 -17.46
CA GLY A 522 -28.10 -16.81 -16.97
C GLY A 522 -28.21 -16.61 -15.46
N ARG A 523 -27.11 -16.72 -14.71
CA ARG A 523 -27.10 -16.55 -13.24
C ARG A 523 -26.62 -15.19 -12.75
N GLY A 524 -26.06 -14.37 -13.65
CA GLY A 524 -25.42 -13.10 -13.29
C GLY A 524 -24.21 -13.25 -12.36
N THR A 525 -23.69 -12.13 -11.84
CA THR A 525 -22.37 -12.05 -11.18
C THR A 525 -22.39 -12.15 -9.64
N PHE A 526 -23.56 -12.20 -8.99
CA PHE A 526 -23.66 -12.26 -7.51
C PHE A 526 -22.87 -13.41 -6.87
N ASP A 527 -22.96 -14.61 -7.45
CA ASP A 527 -22.25 -15.79 -6.95
C ASP A 527 -20.72 -15.65 -7.06
N TRP A 528 -20.22 -14.91 -8.07
CA TRP A 528 -18.79 -14.64 -8.24
C TRP A 528 -18.26 -13.75 -7.13
N MET A 529 -19.00 -12.70 -6.77
CA MET A 529 -18.61 -11.83 -5.66
C MET A 529 -18.69 -12.54 -4.30
N CYS A 530 -19.71 -13.35 -4.08
CA CYS A 530 -19.79 -14.18 -2.89
C CYS A 530 -18.64 -15.19 -2.81
N TYR A 531 -18.19 -15.72 -3.95
CA TYR A 531 -16.99 -16.56 -4.04
C TYR A 531 -15.74 -15.79 -3.61
N GLY A 532 -15.52 -14.60 -4.16
CA GLY A 532 -14.39 -13.72 -3.81
C GLY A 532 -14.33 -13.39 -2.32
N ILE A 533 -15.47 -12.99 -1.72
CA ILE A 533 -15.57 -12.69 -0.28
C ILE A 533 -15.13 -13.89 0.57
N ARG A 534 -15.66 -15.08 0.29
CA ARG A 534 -15.30 -16.29 1.05
C ARG A 534 -13.85 -16.71 0.81
N ARG A 535 -13.31 -16.48 -0.38
CA ARG A 535 -11.91 -16.76 -0.69
C ARG A 535 -10.98 -15.83 0.09
N ALA A 536 -11.30 -14.54 0.16
CA ALA A 536 -10.59 -13.56 0.96
C ALA A 536 -10.55 -13.91 2.45
N GLU A 537 -11.64 -14.43 3.02
CA GLU A 537 -11.67 -14.93 4.41
C GLU A 537 -10.71 -16.10 4.63
N ARG A 538 -10.72 -17.09 3.73
CA ARG A 538 -9.81 -18.25 3.80
C ARG A 538 -8.34 -17.85 3.66
N LEU A 539 -8.07 -16.73 2.98
CA LEU A 539 -6.73 -16.18 2.79
C LEU A 539 -6.35 -15.14 3.86
N ASN A 540 -7.16 -14.97 4.92
CA ASN A 540 -6.89 -14.02 5.99
C ASN A 540 -6.69 -12.57 5.47
N LEU A 541 -7.49 -12.17 4.49
CA LEU A 541 -7.53 -10.79 3.99
C LEU A 541 -8.48 -9.94 4.84
N TRP A 542 -8.07 -8.72 5.15
CA TRP A 542 -8.92 -7.74 5.81
C TRP A 542 -10.02 -7.27 4.86
N GLN A 543 -11.29 -7.49 5.19
CA GLN A 543 -12.41 -6.90 4.45
C GLN A 543 -12.68 -5.50 4.98
N ALA A 544 -12.52 -4.49 4.12
CA ALA A 544 -12.56 -3.10 4.51
C ALA A 544 -13.36 -2.25 3.50
N THR A 545 -13.93 -1.14 3.98
CA THR A 545 -14.39 -0.08 3.08
C THR A 545 -13.19 0.67 2.50
N GLN A 546 -13.42 1.48 1.48
CA GLN A 546 -12.38 2.28 0.84
C GLN A 546 -11.85 3.34 1.81
N ARG A 547 -12.73 4.00 2.58
CA ARG A 547 -12.34 4.90 3.67
C ARG A 547 -11.48 4.21 4.72
N ALA A 548 -11.86 3.02 5.17
CA ALA A 548 -11.08 2.29 6.17
C ALA A 548 -9.68 1.95 5.64
N THR A 549 -9.59 1.55 4.38
CA THR A 549 -8.32 1.30 3.70
C THR A 549 -7.45 2.55 3.63
N TYR A 550 -7.98 3.66 3.07
CA TYR A 550 -7.23 4.92 2.96
C TYR A 550 -6.85 5.52 4.30
N GLN A 551 -7.75 5.47 5.29
CA GLN A 551 -7.42 5.93 6.64
C GLN A 551 -6.27 5.10 7.22
N ARG A 552 -6.30 3.78 7.03
CA ARG A 552 -5.24 2.90 7.55
C ARG A 552 -3.88 3.17 6.89
N VAL A 553 -3.84 3.37 5.58
CA VAL A 553 -2.58 3.72 4.90
C VAL A 553 -2.11 5.12 5.30
N GLN A 554 -3.03 6.08 5.47
CA GLN A 554 -2.70 7.41 6.01
C GLN A 554 -2.09 7.33 7.41
N ASP A 555 -2.66 6.51 8.31
CA ASP A 555 -2.14 6.31 9.66
C ASP A 555 -0.73 5.72 9.65
N TYR A 556 -0.51 4.74 8.76
CA TYR A 556 0.80 4.16 8.52
C TYR A 556 1.81 5.18 7.97
N GLU A 557 1.40 6.07 7.06
CA GLU A 557 2.28 7.10 6.50
C GLU A 557 2.61 8.19 7.53
N ASP A 558 1.59 8.69 8.23
CA ASP A 558 1.68 9.81 9.16
C ASP A 558 2.51 9.52 10.42
N ILE A 559 2.49 8.26 10.90
CA ILE A 559 3.26 7.89 12.09
C ILE A 559 4.76 7.92 11.78
N LEU A 560 5.54 8.60 12.62
CA LEU A 560 7.00 8.50 12.55
C LEU A 560 7.41 7.21 13.27
N TYR A 561 8.23 6.40 12.62
CA TYR A 561 8.59 5.07 13.09
C TYR A 561 10.06 4.80 12.80
N ARG A 562 10.78 4.30 13.82
CA ARG A 562 12.20 3.96 13.71
C ARG A 562 12.49 2.67 14.47
N VAL A 563 13.39 1.88 13.90
CA VAL A 563 13.89 0.63 14.48
C VAL A 563 15.38 0.77 14.76
N THR A 564 15.80 0.31 15.93
CA THR A 564 17.20 0.28 16.35
C THR A 564 17.49 -1.03 17.07
N ASP A 565 18.76 -1.27 17.41
CA ASP A 565 19.19 -2.45 18.18
C ASP A 565 18.72 -3.77 17.53
N GLU A 566 18.95 -3.91 16.22
CA GLU A 566 18.60 -5.11 15.44
C GLU A 566 17.12 -5.52 15.53
N GLY A 567 16.21 -4.56 15.74
CA GLY A 567 14.78 -4.82 15.88
C GLY A 567 14.28 -4.84 17.33
N ARG A 568 15.17 -4.72 18.32
CA ARG A 568 14.81 -4.80 19.75
C ARG A 568 14.31 -3.50 20.35
N ALA A 569 14.57 -2.36 19.69
CA ALA A 569 14.10 -1.06 20.15
C ALA A 569 13.33 -0.35 19.04
N ILE A 570 12.06 -0.04 19.31
CA ILE A 570 11.14 0.59 18.38
C ILE A 570 10.70 1.92 18.96
N HIS A 571 10.83 2.97 18.17
CA HIS A 571 10.36 4.31 18.51
C HIS A 571 9.21 4.69 17.58
N ALA A 572 8.11 5.14 18.16
CA ALA A 572 6.96 5.64 17.42
C ALA A 572 6.52 7.00 17.96
N HIS A 573 6.16 7.90 17.06
CA HIS A 573 5.65 9.23 17.40
C HIS A 573 4.52 9.60 16.45
N ASN A 574 3.43 10.12 17.01
CA ASN A 574 2.31 10.66 16.25
C ASN A 574 2.45 12.18 16.11
N PRO A 575 2.93 12.71 14.96
CA PRO A 575 3.08 14.15 14.76
C PRO A 575 1.77 14.86 14.41
N THR A 576 0.67 14.11 14.22
CA THR A 576 -0.58 14.63 13.67
C THR A 576 -1.47 15.25 14.73
N GLY A 577 -2.51 15.96 14.28
CA GLY A 577 -3.57 16.49 15.15
C GLY A 577 -4.68 15.50 15.49
N ARG A 578 -4.53 14.21 15.17
CA ARG A 578 -5.55 13.16 15.35
C ARG A 578 -4.95 11.93 16.04
N THR A 579 -5.77 11.14 16.71
CA THR A 579 -5.34 9.88 17.32
C THR A 579 -5.00 8.84 16.25
N ILE A 580 -3.96 8.04 16.47
CA ILE A 580 -3.57 6.88 15.66
C ILE A 580 -3.65 5.62 16.52
N GLU A 581 -4.31 4.57 16.03
CA GLU A 581 -4.55 3.33 16.76
C GLU A 581 -4.57 2.10 15.84
N GLU A 582 -4.53 0.90 16.43
CA GLU A 582 -4.64 -0.40 15.75
C GLU A 582 -3.55 -0.75 14.71
N LEU A 583 -2.47 0.02 14.64
CA LEU A 583 -1.30 -0.36 13.87
C LEU A 583 -0.55 -1.48 14.60
N MET A 584 -0.05 -2.46 13.87
CA MET A 584 0.73 -3.56 14.47
C MET A 584 2.14 -3.59 13.91
N VAL A 585 3.08 -4.00 14.75
CA VAL A 585 4.46 -4.30 14.35
C VAL A 585 4.58 -5.80 14.11
N GLU A 586 5.20 -6.18 13.00
CA GLU A 586 5.71 -7.53 12.78
C GLU A 586 7.19 -7.55 13.17
N THR A 587 7.61 -8.59 13.89
CA THR A 587 9.00 -8.80 14.29
C THR A 587 9.41 -10.27 14.11
N SER A 588 10.67 -10.48 13.74
CA SER A 588 11.33 -11.78 13.72
C SER A 588 11.75 -12.24 15.12
N VAL A 589 11.76 -11.34 16.10
CA VAL A 589 12.01 -11.68 17.50
C VAL A 589 10.75 -12.34 18.06
N LEU A 590 10.88 -13.56 18.56
CA LEU A 590 9.76 -14.30 19.15
C LEU A 590 9.21 -13.57 20.38
N VAL A 591 7.90 -13.35 20.38
CA VAL A 591 7.13 -12.71 21.46
C VAL A 591 5.94 -13.58 21.86
N GLY A 592 5.55 -13.57 23.14
CA GLY A 592 4.41 -14.37 23.64
C GLY A 592 4.73 -15.86 23.81
N ALA A 593 3.83 -16.66 24.37
CA ALA A 593 4.04 -18.11 24.55
C ALA A 593 3.83 -18.88 23.22
N PRO A 594 4.37 -20.10 23.02
CA PRO A 594 4.14 -20.87 21.80
C PRO A 594 2.64 -21.07 21.60
N GLU A 595 2.15 -20.90 20.36
CA GLU A 595 0.78 -21.29 20.04
C GLU A 595 0.63 -22.78 20.37
N GLN A 596 -0.14 -23.08 21.41
CA GLN A 596 -0.56 -24.45 21.69
C GLN A 596 -1.46 -24.88 20.54
N GLU A 597 -1.02 -25.85 19.73
CA GLU A 597 -1.89 -26.50 18.74
C GLU A 597 -3.12 -27.04 19.47
N GLY A 598 -4.24 -26.35 19.29
CA GLY A 598 -5.54 -26.72 19.77
C GLY A 598 -6.53 -26.37 18.68
N PRO A 599 -7.61 -27.14 18.53
CA PRO A 599 -8.53 -26.95 17.43
C PRO A 599 -9.22 -25.60 17.53
N ASP A 600 -9.61 -25.07 16.38
CA ASP A 600 -10.39 -23.84 16.21
C ASP A 600 -9.59 -22.52 16.21
N ALA A 601 -8.79 -22.31 15.16
CA ALA A 601 -8.54 -20.96 14.64
C ALA A 601 -9.66 -20.48 13.67
N LEU A 602 -10.56 -21.36 13.25
CA LEU A 602 -11.80 -21.05 12.53
C LEU A 602 -12.80 -22.14 12.91
N GLY A 603 -13.97 -21.77 13.44
CA GLY A 603 -14.92 -22.74 14.01
C GLY A 603 -15.24 -23.91 13.08
N ALA A 604 -14.84 -25.12 13.48
CA ALA A 604 -15.42 -26.41 13.13
C ALA A 604 -14.63 -27.49 13.88
N GLY A 605 -15.21 -28.00 14.97
CA GLY A 605 -14.52 -28.83 15.93
C GLY A 605 -13.78 -30.04 15.35
N ALA A 606 -12.58 -30.27 15.88
CA ALA A 606 -11.87 -31.53 15.81
C ALA A 606 -10.96 -31.66 17.04
N VAL A 607 -11.22 -32.60 17.94
CA VAL A 607 -10.40 -32.83 19.14
C VAL A 607 -9.00 -33.33 18.74
N ALA A 608 -7.92 -32.72 19.23
CA ALA A 608 -6.56 -33.22 19.09
C ALA A 608 -6.11 -33.93 20.38
N GLU A 609 -5.68 -35.19 20.26
CA GLU A 609 -5.01 -35.96 21.30
C GLU A 609 -3.48 -35.79 21.20
N ASP A 610 -2.83 -35.85 22.37
CA ASP A 610 -1.40 -36.02 22.65
C ASP A 610 -0.41 -34.88 22.27
N VAL A 611 -0.13 -34.03 23.27
CA VAL A 611 1.01 -33.09 23.27
C VAL A 611 2.24 -33.76 23.89
N GLU A 612 3.23 -34.09 23.07
CA GLU A 612 4.60 -34.31 23.54
C GLU A 612 5.18 -33.00 24.07
N THR A 613 5.80 -33.07 25.25
CA THR A 613 6.39 -31.93 25.98
C THR A 613 7.42 -31.16 25.13
N ALA A 614 7.02 -29.98 24.65
CA ALA A 614 7.88 -29.05 23.91
C ALA A 614 8.97 -28.43 24.80
N GLN A 615 10.16 -28.25 24.22
CA GLN A 615 11.27 -27.49 24.81
C GLN A 615 10.81 -26.10 25.29
N GLU A 616 11.35 -25.61 26.40
CA GLU A 616 11.26 -24.21 26.82
C GLU A 616 11.91 -23.33 25.74
N VAL A 617 11.11 -22.85 24.80
CA VAL A 617 11.50 -21.78 23.89
C VAL A 617 11.51 -20.49 24.71
N GLU A 618 12.63 -19.76 24.71
CA GLU A 618 12.70 -18.44 25.36
C GLU A 618 12.01 -17.38 24.49
N TYR A 619 11.20 -16.52 25.12
CA TYR A 619 10.44 -15.46 24.46
C TYR A 619 10.81 -14.07 24.99
N SER A 620 10.50 -13.04 24.20
CA SER A 620 10.69 -11.65 24.61
C SER A 620 9.40 -11.02 25.15
N SER A 621 9.52 -10.22 26.21
CA SER A 621 8.46 -9.34 26.69
C SER A 621 8.57 -7.95 26.06
N LEU A 622 7.43 -7.30 25.85
CA LEU A 622 7.32 -6.01 25.17
C LEU A 622 7.15 -4.88 26.18
N ARG A 623 8.25 -4.34 26.70
CA ARG A 623 8.18 -3.24 27.66
C ARG A 623 7.84 -1.93 26.96
N LEU A 624 6.86 -1.23 27.52
CA LEU A 624 6.42 0.09 27.05
C LEU A 624 7.05 1.20 27.90
N GLU A 625 7.71 2.14 27.24
CA GLU A 625 8.26 3.36 27.84
C GLU A 625 7.53 4.58 27.26
N GLU A 626 6.70 5.23 28.07
CA GLU A 626 5.96 6.45 27.71
C GLU A 626 6.66 7.73 28.20
N GLY A 627 6.55 8.82 27.44
CA GLY A 627 7.22 10.10 27.72
C GLY A 627 6.37 11.10 28.53
N GLN A 628 6.98 11.62 29.61
CA GLN A 628 6.57 12.71 30.53
C GLN A 628 5.73 12.34 31.78
N GLY A 629 6.31 11.56 32.69
CA GLY A 629 5.87 11.47 34.08
C GLY A 629 6.93 10.86 35.00
N SER A 630 7.26 11.53 36.11
CA SER A 630 8.19 11.01 37.13
C SER A 630 7.43 10.13 38.12
N GLU A 631 7.21 8.87 37.73
CA GLU A 631 6.83 7.67 38.51
C GLU A 631 6.19 6.71 37.50
N SER A 632 6.99 6.02 36.69
CA SER A 632 6.45 5.11 35.67
C SER A 632 6.18 3.74 36.29
N GLU A 633 4.91 3.42 36.52
CA GLU A 633 4.46 2.03 36.64
C GLU A 633 4.94 1.28 35.37
N THR A 634 5.66 0.17 35.54
CA THR A 634 6.17 -0.58 34.38
C THR A 634 4.99 -1.25 33.67
N ARG A 635 4.83 -1.01 32.36
CA ARG A 635 3.77 -1.62 31.55
C ARG A 635 4.35 -2.44 30.41
N TYR A 636 3.64 -3.51 30.07
CA TYR A 636 3.97 -4.40 28.96
C TYR A 636 2.84 -4.45 27.95
N LEU A 637 3.16 -4.43 26.65
CA LEU A 637 2.17 -4.70 25.61
C LEU A 637 1.78 -6.18 25.65
N ALA A 638 0.49 -6.43 25.58
CA ALA A 638 -0.06 -7.76 25.82
C ALA A 638 -1.05 -8.21 24.73
N HIS A 639 -1.09 -7.55 23.56
CA HIS A 639 -1.77 -8.10 22.38
C HIS A 639 -0.72 -8.64 21.42
N ILE A 640 -0.62 -9.97 21.34
CA ILE A 640 0.39 -10.69 20.58
C ILE A 640 -0.32 -11.67 19.66
N VAL A 641 0.00 -11.68 18.36
CA VAL A 641 -0.65 -12.57 17.39
C VAL A 641 0.42 -13.35 16.64
N LYS A 642 0.24 -14.68 16.50
CA LYS A 642 1.18 -15.58 15.78
C LYS A 642 2.64 -15.46 16.26
N ASN A 643 2.83 -15.10 17.54
CA ASN A 643 4.13 -14.89 18.18
C ASN A 643 5.11 -13.95 17.46
N ARG A 644 4.57 -13.10 16.59
CA ARG A 644 5.35 -12.22 15.71
C ARG A 644 4.75 -10.84 15.53
N PHE A 645 3.46 -10.68 15.83
CA PHE A 645 2.79 -9.39 15.75
C PHE A 645 2.44 -8.87 17.13
N PHE A 646 2.55 -7.57 17.32
CA PHE A 646 1.95 -6.90 18.48
C PHE A 646 1.39 -5.54 18.10
N THR A 647 0.35 -5.12 18.81
CA THR A 647 -0.32 -3.84 18.56
C THR A 647 0.46 -2.69 19.18
N LEU A 648 0.72 -1.65 18.39
CA LEU A 648 1.22 -0.38 18.92
C LEU A 648 0.17 0.22 19.85
N PRO A 649 0.57 0.82 20.98
CA PRO A 649 -0.37 1.50 21.86
C PRO A 649 -1.08 2.63 21.10
N ARG A 650 -2.28 2.96 21.54
CA ARG A 650 -3.01 4.13 21.03
C ARG A 650 -2.19 5.40 21.24
N LEU A 651 -1.88 6.11 20.16
CA LEU A 651 -1.09 7.34 20.18
C LEU A 651 -1.98 8.55 19.99
N GLU A 652 -2.17 9.32 21.06
CA GLU A 652 -2.81 10.63 21.01
C GLU A 652 -1.96 11.65 20.22
N PRO A 653 -2.54 12.77 19.78
CA PRO A 653 -1.81 13.84 19.09
C PRO A 653 -0.54 14.27 19.84
N GLY A 654 0.63 14.16 19.19
CA GLY A 654 1.93 14.51 19.76
C GLY A 654 2.51 13.50 20.76
N ALA A 655 1.85 12.35 20.97
CA ALA A 655 2.34 11.29 21.82
C ALA A 655 3.49 10.51 21.16
N ALA A 656 4.42 10.02 21.98
CA ALA A 656 5.50 9.15 21.56
C ALA A 656 5.65 7.99 22.55
N CYS A 657 6.06 6.83 22.03
CA CYS A 657 6.39 5.67 22.84
C CYS A 657 7.68 5.02 22.36
N THR A 658 8.37 4.37 23.29
CA THR A 658 9.46 3.44 22.98
C THR A 658 9.06 2.05 23.44
N ILE A 659 9.25 1.05 22.59
CA ILE A 659 8.97 -0.35 22.88
C ILE A 659 10.30 -1.08 22.88
N ARG A 660 10.59 -1.81 23.97
CA ARG A 660 11.80 -2.61 24.12
C ARG A 660 11.45 -4.09 24.23
N LEU A 661 12.11 -4.90 23.42
CA LEU A 661 12.02 -6.36 23.49
C LEU A 661 13.06 -6.88 24.49
N GLU A 662 12.60 -7.26 25.68
CA GLU A 662 13.42 -7.79 26.76
C GLU A 662 13.45 -9.33 26.66
N GLY A 663 14.64 -9.95 26.53
CA GLY A 663 14.76 -11.40 26.38
C GLY A 663 14.58 -12.19 27.68
N GLY A 664 13.96 -13.38 27.60
CA GLY A 664 13.88 -14.34 28.72
C GLY A 664 12.94 -13.93 29.85
N GLY A 665 11.87 -13.17 29.54
CA GLY A 665 10.94 -12.62 30.52
C GLY A 665 9.94 -13.64 31.12
N PRO A 666 9.36 -13.37 32.30
CA PRO A 666 8.26 -14.15 32.86
C PRO A 666 7.04 -14.13 31.91
N GLN A 667 6.34 -15.27 31.79
CA GLN A 667 5.09 -15.32 31.03
C GLN A 667 4.04 -14.44 31.71
N HIS A 668 3.66 -13.35 31.04
CA HIS A 668 2.58 -12.46 31.44
C HIS A 668 1.30 -12.84 30.70
N PRO A 669 0.11 -12.55 31.25
CA PRO A 669 -1.11 -12.79 30.53
C PRO A 669 -1.19 -11.88 29.28
N PHE A 670 -1.58 -12.46 28.14
CA PHE A 670 -1.67 -11.76 26.85
C PHE A 670 -2.87 -12.24 26.03
N VAL A 671 -3.35 -11.38 25.14
CA VAL A 671 -4.39 -11.65 24.15
C VAL A 671 -3.70 -12.21 22.90
N ALA A 672 -4.00 -13.46 22.56
CA ALA A 672 -3.36 -14.18 21.45
C ALA A 672 -4.09 -14.02 20.09
N GLN A 673 -5.34 -13.53 20.12
CA GLN A 673 -6.22 -13.53 18.96
C GLN A 673 -6.10 -12.27 18.11
N ALA A 674 -6.24 -12.42 16.79
CA ALA A 674 -6.26 -11.30 15.86
C ALA A 674 -7.53 -10.45 16.00
N ASN A 675 -7.51 -9.25 15.40
CA ASN A 675 -8.72 -8.50 15.12
C ASN A 675 -9.67 -9.35 14.24
N SER A 676 -10.96 -9.18 14.43
CA SER A 676 -11.99 -9.91 13.70
C SER A 676 -13.12 -8.96 13.25
N LYS A 677 -14.07 -9.48 12.48
CA LYS A 677 -15.28 -8.75 12.08
C LYS A 677 -16.13 -8.29 13.27
N SER A 678 -15.91 -8.84 14.48
CA SER A 678 -16.70 -8.53 15.67
C SER A 678 -15.90 -7.96 16.85
N MET A 679 -14.57 -7.92 16.75
CA MET A 679 -13.71 -7.32 17.78
C MET A 679 -12.46 -6.68 17.18
N ARG A 680 -12.14 -5.45 17.61
CA ARG A 680 -10.90 -4.75 17.25
C ARG A 680 -10.19 -4.25 18.50
N PHE A 681 -8.96 -4.67 18.72
CA PHE A 681 -8.13 -4.27 19.86
C PHE A 681 -7.49 -2.90 19.59
N VAL A 682 -7.63 -2.00 20.56
CA VAL A 682 -7.12 -0.62 20.50
C VAL A 682 -5.86 -0.48 21.33
N ASP A 683 -5.90 -0.99 22.55
CA ASP A 683 -4.79 -0.94 23.50
C ASP A 683 -4.90 -2.13 24.46
N VAL A 684 -3.80 -2.83 24.67
CA VAL A 684 -3.75 -3.99 25.54
C VAL A 684 -2.44 -3.98 26.32
N SER A 685 -2.55 -3.76 27.62
CA SER A 685 -1.39 -3.59 28.48
C SER A 685 -1.49 -4.37 29.79
N PHE A 686 -0.36 -4.86 30.26
CA PHE A 686 -0.20 -5.58 31.52
C PHE A 686 0.70 -4.79 32.48
N ALA A 687 0.24 -4.62 33.72
CA ALA A 687 0.97 -4.01 34.81
C ALA A 687 1.43 -5.11 35.81
N PRO A 688 2.73 -5.45 35.87
CA PRO A 688 3.22 -6.54 36.70
C PRO A 688 3.06 -6.32 38.20
N GLU A 689 3.12 -5.06 38.65
CA GLU A 689 3.04 -4.72 40.07
C GLU A 689 1.65 -5.02 40.65
N SER A 690 0.59 -4.77 39.88
CA SER A 690 -0.80 -5.05 40.26
C SER A 690 -1.31 -6.40 39.76
N GLY A 691 -0.61 -7.02 38.79
CA GLY A 691 -1.10 -8.21 38.09
C GLY A 691 -2.31 -7.93 37.21
N GLU A 692 -2.53 -6.66 36.84
CA GLU A 692 -3.67 -6.20 36.06
C GLU A 692 -3.39 -6.25 34.56
N LEU A 693 -4.26 -6.92 33.81
CA LEU A 693 -4.32 -6.85 32.34
C LEU A 693 -5.52 -6.00 31.93
N THR A 694 -5.25 -4.87 31.27
CA THR A 694 -6.25 -3.94 30.74
C THR A 694 -6.35 -4.11 29.23
N ILE A 695 -7.57 -4.29 28.74
CA ILE A 695 -7.88 -4.46 27.32
C ILE A 695 -8.92 -3.42 26.93
N ARG A 696 -8.59 -2.56 25.97
CA ARG A 696 -9.54 -1.68 25.29
C ARG A 696 -9.79 -2.22 23.90
N ALA A 697 -11.05 -2.51 23.60
CA ALA A 697 -11.44 -3.07 22.32
C ALA A 697 -12.81 -2.54 21.87
N TYR A 698 -12.97 -2.38 20.56
CA TYR A 698 -14.28 -2.21 19.95
C TYR A 698 -14.95 -3.58 19.79
N VAL A 699 -16.15 -3.74 20.34
CA VAL A 699 -16.91 -5.00 20.31
C VAL A 699 -18.28 -4.78 19.65
N ILE A 700 -18.70 -5.73 18.83
CA ILE A 700 -20.06 -5.81 18.25
C ILE A 700 -20.57 -7.25 18.39
N ARG A 701 -21.86 -7.40 18.72
CA ARG A 701 -22.53 -8.66 19.02
C ARG A 701 -21.83 -9.46 20.14
N TYR A 702 -22.24 -10.70 20.32
CA TYR A 702 -21.64 -11.63 21.25
C TYR A 702 -20.32 -12.17 20.68
N HIS A 703 -19.24 -12.11 21.46
CA HIS A 703 -17.93 -12.59 21.03
C HIS A 703 -17.09 -13.14 22.20
N GLY A 704 -16.29 -14.17 21.95
CA GLY A 704 -15.35 -14.73 22.94
C GLY A 704 -13.96 -14.11 22.81
N LEU A 705 -13.44 -13.54 23.89
CA LEU A 705 -12.09 -13.04 24.01
C LEU A 705 -11.20 -14.10 24.66
N VAL A 706 -10.13 -14.52 23.98
CA VAL A 706 -9.15 -15.48 24.49
C VAL A 706 -7.94 -14.76 25.06
N VAL A 707 -7.66 -15.03 26.34
CA VAL A 707 -6.46 -14.58 27.05
C VAL A 707 -5.63 -15.81 27.43
N GLN A 708 -4.34 -15.77 27.17
CA GLN A 708 -3.38 -16.83 27.48
C GLN A 708 -2.36 -16.34 28.53
N GLY A 709 -1.53 -17.24 29.03
CA GLY A 709 -0.43 -16.90 29.96
C GLY A 709 -0.82 -16.96 31.45
N TYR A 710 -2.05 -17.37 31.75
CA TYR A 710 -2.43 -17.80 33.10
C TYR A 710 -2.03 -19.28 33.30
N ALA A 711 -1.78 -19.71 34.53
CA ALA A 711 -1.56 -21.12 34.82
C ALA A 711 -2.92 -21.86 34.89
N PRO A 712 -3.01 -23.15 34.50
CA PRO A 712 -4.23 -23.93 34.69
C PRO A 712 -4.72 -23.89 36.15
N GLY A 713 -5.99 -23.58 36.36
CA GLY A 713 -6.61 -23.42 37.68
C GLY A 713 -6.46 -22.02 38.31
N ASP A 714 -5.75 -21.09 37.66
CA ASP A 714 -5.71 -19.69 38.11
C ASP A 714 -7.13 -19.10 38.08
N ARG A 715 -7.52 -18.47 39.20
CA ARG A 715 -8.78 -17.74 39.29
C ARG A 715 -8.55 -16.27 38.96
N VAL A 716 -9.35 -15.74 38.05
CA VAL A 716 -9.19 -14.39 37.51
C VAL A 716 -10.47 -13.59 37.75
N HIS A 717 -10.33 -12.47 38.43
CA HIS A 717 -11.38 -11.46 38.54
C HIS A 717 -11.56 -10.76 37.20
N VAL A 718 -12.80 -10.55 36.78
CA VAL A 718 -13.16 -9.93 35.50
C VAL A 718 -14.08 -8.74 35.75
N GLU A 719 -13.71 -7.60 35.18
CA GLU A 719 -14.51 -6.37 35.17
C GLU A 719 -14.68 -5.92 33.72
N VAL A 720 -15.91 -5.58 33.33
CA VAL A 720 -16.22 -5.08 31.99
C VAL A 720 -16.97 -3.77 32.14
N ASP A 721 -16.42 -2.68 31.61
CA ASP A 721 -16.99 -1.34 31.65
C ASP A 721 -17.38 -0.88 33.08
N GLY A 722 -16.52 -1.19 34.06
CA GLY A 722 -16.75 -0.86 35.46
C GLY A 722 -17.66 -1.83 36.22
N VAL A 723 -18.13 -2.90 35.58
CA VAL A 723 -19.06 -3.88 36.17
C VAL A 723 -18.34 -5.20 36.46
N GLU A 724 -18.24 -5.54 37.74
CA GLU A 724 -17.69 -6.83 38.19
C GLU A 724 -18.52 -8.01 37.68
N ARG A 725 -17.82 -9.06 37.24
CA ARG A 725 -18.38 -10.34 36.81
C ARG A 725 -17.96 -11.45 37.77
N GLN A 726 -18.56 -12.63 37.60
CA GLN A 726 -18.10 -13.81 38.35
C GLN A 726 -16.65 -14.13 37.95
N PRO A 727 -15.77 -14.45 38.93
CA PRO A 727 -14.41 -14.87 38.62
C PRO A 727 -14.42 -16.09 37.71
N LEU A 728 -13.54 -16.07 36.71
CA LEU A 728 -13.33 -17.16 35.78
C LEU A 728 -12.12 -17.99 36.23
N GLU A 729 -12.06 -19.23 35.81
CA GLU A 729 -10.92 -20.12 36.05
C GLU A 729 -10.21 -20.39 34.71
N SER A 730 -8.88 -20.39 34.71
CA SER A 730 -8.11 -20.70 33.50
C SER A 730 -8.10 -22.21 33.24
N GLU A 731 -8.48 -22.60 32.03
CA GLU A 731 -8.45 -23.97 31.53
C GLU A 731 -7.27 -24.12 30.56
N ASP A 732 -6.36 -25.06 30.83
CA ASP A 732 -5.16 -25.34 30.01
C ASP A 732 -4.27 -24.12 29.69
N GLY A 733 -4.31 -23.12 30.58
CA GLY A 733 -3.58 -21.86 30.46
C GLY A 733 -4.25 -20.81 29.57
N ARG A 734 -5.53 -21.03 29.23
CA ARG A 734 -6.40 -20.12 28.49
C ARG A 734 -7.55 -19.64 29.39
N LEU A 735 -8.03 -18.44 29.14
CA LEU A 735 -9.19 -17.83 29.79
C LEU A 735 -10.08 -17.28 28.69
N ILE A 736 -11.35 -17.70 28.65
CA ILE A 736 -12.32 -17.20 27.66
C ILE A 736 -13.28 -16.24 28.34
N VAL A 737 -13.25 -14.97 27.93
CA VAL A 737 -14.14 -13.93 28.41
C VAL A 737 -15.19 -13.66 27.34
N TYR A 738 -16.47 -13.93 27.64
CA TYR A 738 -17.56 -13.63 26.72
C TYR A 738 -18.04 -12.19 26.87
N LEU A 739 -17.99 -11.45 25.76
CA LEU A 739 -18.36 -10.04 25.69
C LEU A 739 -19.64 -9.89 24.87
N GLN A 740 -20.49 -8.94 25.28
CA GLN A 740 -21.72 -8.59 24.59
C GLN A 740 -21.66 -7.13 24.14
N GLY A 741 -21.45 -6.91 22.85
CA GLY A 741 -21.57 -5.61 22.21
C GLY A 741 -22.98 -5.33 21.67
N PRO A 742 -23.18 -4.15 21.05
CA PRO A 742 -24.41 -3.80 20.33
C PRO A 742 -24.62 -4.70 19.12
N GLU A 743 -25.85 -4.85 18.62
CA GLU A 743 -26.12 -5.75 17.48
C GLU A 743 -25.53 -5.25 16.15
N ASN A 744 -25.52 -3.93 15.95
CA ASN A 744 -25.32 -3.31 14.63
C ASN A 744 -24.24 -2.22 14.60
N HIS A 745 -23.54 -1.93 15.69
CA HIS A 745 -22.40 -1.00 15.69
C HIS A 745 -21.32 -1.43 16.67
N PHE A 746 -20.09 -1.03 16.38
CA PHE A 746 -18.97 -1.19 17.30
C PHE A 746 -19.10 -0.19 18.46
N ALA A 747 -18.97 -0.69 19.69
CA ALA A 747 -18.84 0.12 20.88
C ALA A 747 -17.50 -0.19 21.55
N GLU A 748 -16.84 0.83 22.06
CA GLU A 748 -15.63 0.64 22.86
C GLU A 748 -16.00 0.03 24.21
N SER A 749 -15.29 -1.01 24.61
CA SER A 749 -15.36 -1.61 25.94
C SER A 749 -13.98 -1.67 26.57
N THR A 750 -13.94 -1.48 27.89
CA THR A 750 -12.75 -1.68 28.72
C THR A 750 -12.95 -2.95 29.54
N ILE A 751 -12.03 -3.90 29.38
CA ILE A 751 -11.99 -5.16 30.12
C ILE A 751 -10.76 -5.14 31.03
N VAL A 752 -10.96 -5.44 32.30
CA VAL A 752 -9.88 -5.52 33.30
C VAL A 752 -9.87 -6.91 33.91
N LEU A 753 -8.71 -7.56 33.88
CA LEU A 753 -8.47 -8.88 34.42
C LEU A 753 -7.41 -8.81 35.52
N ARG A 754 -7.70 -9.41 36.68
CA ARG A 754 -6.76 -9.48 37.81
C ARG A 754 -6.71 -10.89 38.37
N LYS A 755 -5.52 -11.47 38.48
CA LYS A 755 -5.33 -12.77 39.14
C LYS A 755 -5.67 -12.64 40.64
N LEU A 756 -6.44 -13.60 41.17
CA LEU A 756 -6.90 -13.65 42.57
C LEU A 756 -5.92 -14.33 43.52
#